data_AF-A0A3C0ZR39-F1
#
_entry.id   AF-A0A3C0ZR39-F1
#
_cell.length_a   1.000
_cell.length_b   1.000
_cell.length_c   1.000
_cell.angle_alpha   90.00
_cell.angle_beta   90.00
_cell.angle_gamma   90.00
#
_symmetry.space_group_name_H-M   'P 1'
#
loop_
_entity.id
_entity.type
_entity.pdbx_description
1 polymer ?
#
loop_
_entity_poly.entity_id
_entity_poly.type
_entity_poly.pdbx_seq_one_letter_code
_entity_poly.pdbx_strand_id
1 'polypeptide(L)'
;MIKKGLISAVLAMTCLVTACGSQTAAPQNEAKQTANAQQDVGEQPPQEASDTAVTEQASEAATEQAADGAAEDQTAAPGNAQTGMYEDERGWYVLYEPELFTVESEKDDVKFHYTGEAVGDNYVELRYIPDKQPQEVLTEEVDELVEEWEPDEEEMIRDEGYLFEDKWCYTAVVRYSEEERDTTVQLQSAEYNGGVILTKMVEGMTDENILEGYMDDSMWKILDTLTFYDYQPQTELDYVPGIYSLSESGVEAPEREGADDADTAEEAATAGTTGAEIAAEIEPEDGADTTQEAVAPADQIILKKDHTGSLVSENTTPVLWGSTLLTEKNTERTYEYTVEGDSLYLNLNDTWCLYNKTGEIEESDNKLDDPEYVNELNREIDTLYHDAEGRTGRIHKMQAFIMELALHAKTKNPDFKIIGQNAPFLAYNDGAFEKGDQSFMKDLVDGWGAEGIVGKDESLTPSIFQRIYVDQVKKGKFVSDTTTVQSEEQLANYLARANAWGIAPYPKLGGELAQELLPGQRWANNGDYFWVEDPAVLGIEDRFDGKRDVNKLTDARNYLYNINGRPYDNWMDWDKEEEEFGKGDGDRTRILDSYSCGLLVPSENGKYTPVGDEPEDVADIIDENGDKWDWWWREAGLDENAGRETWLNALRNSDYDVIYIDSFYNHRARPENQTPLTPEEVESLKTKPDGGRRQVISYLAIGTAEQNRWYCQDDWIWVDPKNKNSFYSMKAGKVRERGANSIYVPFMDSISAKSAENTAEPPTWLAFDFGDDYPEEAVVQWWHKDWRDIIINGGSQYKHKTTGDNTSSIDRILEQGFDGVYLDNIDSCIDSNWEAFDAYWKDHGGIPE
;
A
#
# COMPACT_ATOMS: atom_id res chain seq x y z
N MET A 1 -19.54 38.89 -18.29
CA MET A 1 -19.96 40.31 -18.11
C MET A 1 -20.78 40.46 -16.82
N ILE A 2 -20.24 41.22 -15.87
CA ILE A 2 -20.87 41.85 -14.69
C ILE A 2 -21.50 40.89 -13.66
N LYS A 3 -20.78 40.65 -12.54
CA LYS A 3 -21.09 41.25 -11.24
C LYS A 3 -19.97 41.01 -10.21
N LYS A 4 -19.14 42.05 -10.00
CA LYS A 4 -18.41 42.27 -8.74
C LYS A 4 -19.42 42.65 -7.64
N GLY A 5 -19.24 42.15 -6.42
CA GLY A 5 -20.02 42.61 -5.28
C GLY A 5 -19.63 42.00 -3.93
N LEU A 6 -18.92 42.81 -3.14
CA LEU A 6 -18.83 42.84 -1.67
C LEU A 6 -18.09 41.72 -0.92
N ILE A 7 -16.89 42.06 -0.43
CA ILE A 7 -16.51 41.78 0.97
C ILE A 7 -15.91 43.05 1.58
N SER A 8 -16.51 43.52 2.66
CA SER A 8 -15.95 44.52 3.57
C SER A 8 -16.40 44.21 4.99
N ALA A 9 -15.39 44.11 5.86
CA ALA A 9 -15.38 44.35 7.30
C ALA A 9 -16.09 43.35 8.24
N VAL A 10 -15.30 42.70 9.10
CA VAL A 10 -15.46 42.77 10.57
C VAL A 10 -14.09 42.76 11.25
N LEU A 11 -13.73 43.89 11.88
CA LEU A 11 -12.64 44.00 12.86
C LEU A 11 -13.12 44.98 13.94
N ALA A 12 -13.30 44.50 15.18
CA ALA A 12 -13.40 45.30 16.41
C ALA A 12 -13.30 44.36 17.63
N MET A 13 -12.11 44.19 18.21
CA MET A 13 -11.61 44.88 19.41
C MET A 13 -12.47 44.77 20.68
N THR A 14 -11.87 44.24 21.75
CA THR A 14 -11.95 44.87 23.07
C THR A 14 -10.68 44.63 23.88
N CYS A 15 -10.05 45.72 24.32
CA CYS A 15 -8.84 45.79 25.15
C CYS A 15 -9.13 45.80 26.67
N LEU A 16 -8.02 45.79 27.42
CA LEU A 16 -7.75 46.28 28.80
C LEU A 16 -7.58 45.15 29.85
N VAL A 17 -6.51 45.07 30.65
CA VAL A 17 -5.96 46.09 31.58
C VAL A 17 -4.50 45.75 32.05
N THR A 18 -3.56 46.72 31.93
CA THR A 18 -2.34 47.11 32.73
C THR A 18 -1.33 46.10 33.32
N ALA A 19 -0.10 46.41 33.71
CA ALA A 19 0.96 47.42 33.45
C ALA A 19 2.07 47.21 34.53
N CYS A 20 3.32 47.58 34.20
CA CYS A 20 4.43 48.08 35.06
C CYS A 20 5.76 47.30 35.14
N GLY A 21 6.79 47.93 34.55
CA GLY A 21 8.17 48.11 35.08
C GLY A 21 9.14 46.93 34.89
N SER A 22 10.42 47.06 34.52
CA SER A 22 11.34 48.20 34.46
C SER A 22 12.71 47.72 33.89
N GLN A 23 13.30 48.47 32.94
CA GLN A 23 14.69 48.98 32.96
C GLN A 23 15.88 48.05 33.33
N THR A 24 16.83 47.79 32.40
CA THR A 24 18.20 48.41 32.32
C THR A 24 19.26 47.60 31.55
N ALA A 25 20.06 48.34 30.77
CA ALA A 25 21.51 48.25 30.55
C ALA A 25 22.14 47.19 29.61
N ALA A 26 22.62 47.70 28.47
CA ALA A 26 23.83 47.22 27.78
C ALA A 26 25.11 47.58 28.57
N PRO A 27 26.27 46.99 28.20
CA PRO A 27 27.26 47.85 27.58
C PRO A 27 28.03 47.24 26.39
N GLN A 28 28.51 48.17 25.57
CA GLN A 28 29.45 48.06 24.47
C GLN A 28 30.81 47.49 24.89
N ASN A 29 31.52 46.87 23.94
CA ASN A 29 32.97 46.95 23.88
C ASN A 29 33.44 47.11 22.43
N GLU A 30 34.10 48.24 22.18
CA GLU A 30 34.78 48.59 20.94
C GLU A 30 36.20 48.01 20.87
N ALA A 31 36.71 48.02 19.63
CA ALA A 31 38.12 48.17 19.21
C ALA A 31 38.81 46.83 18.85
N LYS A 32 39.36 46.63 17.64
CA LYS A 32 40.34 47.48 16.96
C LYS A 32 40.51 47.13 15.49
N GLN A 33 40.77 48.17 14.71
CA GLN A 33 41.34 48.18 13.36
C GLN A 33 42.67 47.42 13.23
N THR A 34 42.90 46.82 12.06
CA THR A 34 44.15 47.05 11.29
C THR A 34 43.89 46.84 9.79
N ALA A 35 44.48 47.72 9.00
CA ALA A 35 44.35 47.87 7.55
C ALA A 35 45.52 47.25 6.78
N ASN A 36 45.37 47.27 5.44
CA ASN A 36 46.34 47.06 4.34
C ASN A 36 46.46 45.60 3.84
N ALA A 37 46.53 45.32 2.53
CA ALA A 37 46.92 46.13 1.38
C ALA A 37 46.28 45.61 0.07
N GLN A 38 46.13 46.52 -0.90
CA GLN A 38 45.88 46.26 -2.32
C GLN A 38 47.01 45.44 -2.97
N GLN A 39 46.64 44.54 -3.88
CA GLN A 39 47.34 44.41 -5.16
C GLN A 39 46.40 43.93 -6.26
N ASP A 40 46.74 44.34 -7.48
CA ASP A 40 45.87 44.63 -8.61
C ASP A 40 46.18 43.69 -9.79
N VAL A 41 45.19 43.59 -10.69
CA VAL A 41 45.19 43.15 -12.10
C VAL A 41 45.35 41.66 -12.44
N GLY A 42 44.28 41.14 -13.08
CA GLY A 42 44.29 40.00 -13.98
C GLY A 42 42.94 39.78 -14.65
N GLU A 43 42.54 40.69 -15.56
CA GLU A 43 41.38 40.52 -16.44
C GLU A 43 41.52 39.27 -17.34
N GLN A 44 40.56 38.35 -17.24
CA GLN A 44 40.19 37.40 -18.29
C GLN A 44 38.64 37.36 -18.38
N PRO A 45 38.09 37.11 -19.58
CA PRO A 45 36.75 37.54 -19.97
C PRO A 45 35.65 36.74 -19.26
N PRO A 46 34.42 37.28 -19.16
CA PRO A 46 33.30 36.53 -18.61
C PRO A 46 33.05 35.34 -19.54
N GLN A 47 33.24 34.13 -18.99
CA GLN A 47 32.79 32.90 -19.60
C GLN A 47 31.29 32.84 -19.31
N GLU A 48 30.50 33.04 -20.36
CA GLU A 48 29.03 32.95 -20.35
C GLU A 48 28.62 31.72 -19.55
N ALA A 49 27.95 31.95 -18.41
CA ALA A 49 27.09 30.95 -17.80
C ALA A 49 25.96 30.73 -18.81
N SER A 50 25.93 29.54 -19.42
CA SER A 50 24.83 29.14 -20.27
C SER A 50 23.63 28.89 -19.37
N ASP A 51 22.79 29.91 -19.22
CA ASP A 51 21.43 29.78 -18.74
C ASP A 51 20.73 28.71 -19.60
N THR A 52 20.41 27.60 -18.94
CA THR A 52 19.44 26.65 -19.46
C THR A 52 18.35 26.66 -18.41
N ALA A 53 17.22 27.28 -18.73
CA ALA A 53 15.96 27.00 -18.06
C ALA A 53 15.74 25.49 -18.17
N VAL A 54 15.88 24.78 -17.06
CA VAL A 54 15.60 23.35 -16.99
C VAL A 54 14.23 23.21 -16.36
N THR A 55 13.24 23.01 -17.22
CA THR A 55 11.95 22.42 -16.89
C THR A 55 12.19 21.12 -16.12
N GLU A 56 11.73 21.05 -14.87
CA GLU A 56 11.58 19.82 -14.10
C GLU A 56 10.48 18.97 -14.76
N GLN A 57 10.87 18.11 -15.70
CA GLN A 57 10.20 16.84 -15.92
C GLN A 57 10.79 15.82 -14.94
N ALA A 58 10.39 15.93 -13.68
CA ALA A 58 10.61 14.91 -12.67
C ALA A 58 9.33 14.74 -11.85
N SER A 59 8.33 14.22 -12.55
CA SER A 59 7.20 13.41 -12.06
C SER A 59 6.28 13.00 -13.21
N GLU A 60 6.49 13.50 -14.44
CA GLU A 60 5.84 13.01 -15.67
C GLU A 60 6.52 11.76 -16.29
N ALA A 61 7.61 11.24 -15.70
CA ALA A 61 8.33 10.08 -16.24
C ALA A 61 7.65 8.71 -15.99
N ALA A 62 6.41 8.68 -15.50
CA ALA A 62 5.60 7.47 -15.43
C ALA A 62 4.35 7.49 -16.35
N THR A 63 4.14 8.54 -17.17
CA THR A 63 2.85 8.67 -17.90
C THR A 63 2.89 8.97 -19.40
N GLU A 64 4.05 9.15 -20.05
CA GLU A 64 4.08 9.26 -21.53
C GLU A 64 5.22 8.44 -22.17
N GLN A 65 4.99 7.13 -22.34
CA GLN A 65 5.57 6.39 -23.47
C GLN A 65 4.74 5.17 -23.85
N ALA A 66 3.52 5.41 -24.35
CA ALA A 66 2.78 4.41 -25.14
C ALA A 66 1.68 5.05 -25.99
N ALA A 67 2.03 6.00 -26.86
CA ALA A 67 1.19 6.31 -28.01
C ALA A 67 2.03 6.82 -29.18
N ASP A 68 1.90 6.09 -30.29
CA ASP A 68 2.33 6.40 -31.66
C ASP A 68 3.75 5.99 -32.09
N GLY A 69 3.86 4.72 -32.48
CA GLY A 69 4.91 4.18 -33.35
C GLY A 69 4.26 3.26 -34.38
N ALA A 70 4.21 3.72 -35.62
CA ALA A 70 3.58 3.03 -36.75
C ALA A 70 4.13 1.62 -37.01
N ALA A 71 3.22 0.76 -37.46
CA ALA A 71 3.40 -0.64 -37.84
C ALA A 71 4.69 -0.95 -38.60
N GLU A 72 5.51 -1.84 -38.04
CA GLU A 72 6.33 -2.77 -38.82
C GLU A 72 6.20 -4.19 -38.26
N ASP A 73 5.88 -5.09 -39.21
CA ASP A 73 5.63 -6.52 -39.13
C ASP A 73 6.72 -7.28 -38.34
N GLN A 74 6.37 -7.74 -37.13
CA GLN A 74 7.13 -8.77 -36.42
C GLN A 74 6.19 -9.92 -36.08
N THR A 75 6.54 -11.09 -36.61
CA THR A 75 5.87 -12.38 -36.41
C THR A 75 5.73 -12.70 -34.92
N ALA A 76 4.50 -12.97 -34.51
CA ALA A 76 4.07 -13.26 -33.15
C ALA A 76 4.88 -14.37 -32.46
N ALA A 77 5.31 -14.10 -31.22
CA ALA A 77 5.56 -15.11 -30.21
C ALA A 77 4.27 -15.31 -29.39
N PRO A 78 3.96 -16.53 -28.92
CA PRO A 78 2.76 -16.79 -28.11
C PRO A 78 2.99 -16.25 -26.69
N GLY A 79 2.06 -15.46 -26.14
CA GLY A 79 2.13 -15.00 -24.74
C GLY A 79 1.80 -13.53 -24.47
N ASN A 80 0.88 -12.92 -25.23
CA ASN A 80 0.44 -11.53 -24.98
C ASN A 80 -1.08 -11.42 -24.91
N ALA A 81 -1.75 -12.36 -24.25
CA ALA A 81 -3.19 -12.29 -24.02
C ALA A 81 -3.50 -11.10 -23.09
N GLN A 82 -4.29 -10.13 -23.56
CA GLN A 82 -4.81 -9.07 -22.70
C GLN A 82 -5.67 -9.71 -21.59
N THR A 83 -5.36 -9.45 -20.31
CA THR A 83 -6.22 -9.91 -19.21
C THR A 83 -7.40 -8.94 -19.05
N GLY A 84 -8.61 -9.45 -19.30
CA GLY A 84 -9.87 -8.77 -19.03
C GLY A 84 -10.31 -8.96 -17.58
N MET A 85 -11.24 -8.12 -17.14
CA MET A 85 -11.89 -8.20 -15.84
C MET A 85 -13.39 -8.08 -16.05
N TYR A 86 -14.15 -9.02 -15.51
CA TYR A 86 -15.60 -8.90 -15.39
C TYR A 86 -15.92 -8.59 -13.95
N GLU A 87 -16.66 -7.51 -13.72
CA GLU A 87 -17.11 -7.08 -12.41
C GLU A 87 -18.63 -7.08 -12.38
N ASP A 88 -19.19 -7.66 -11.33
CA ASP A 88 -20.61 -7.81 -11.13
C ASP A 88 -21.17 -6.81 -10.13
N GLU A 89 -22.40 -6.33 -10.35
CA GLU A 89 -23.07 -5.36 -9.47
C GLU A 89 -23.29 -5.88 -8.03
N ARG A 90 -23.19 -7.20 -7.81
CA ARG A 90 -23.31 -7.86 -6.50
C ARG A 90 -22.01 -7.88 -5.70
N GLY A 91 -20.96 -7.21 -6.18
CA GLY A 91 -19.74 -6.97 -5.40
C GLY A 91 -18.67 -8.06 -5.52
N TRP A 92 -18.58 -8.72 -6.68
CA TRP A 92 -17.51 -9.66 -6.99
C TRP A 92 -16.93 -9.41 -8.38
N TYR A 93 -15.71 -9.88 -8.64
CA TYR A 93 -15.07 -9.84 -9.95
C TYR A 93 -14.27 -11.10 -10.24
N VAL A 94 -14.03 -11.36 -11.52
CA VAL A 94 -13.11 -12.39 -12.03
C VAL A 94 -12.22 -11.80 -13.11
N LEU A 95 -11.05 -12.41 -13.31
CA LEU A 95 -10.16 -12.12 -14.43
C LEU A 95 -10.27 -13.22 -15.47
N TYR A 96 -10.20 -12.83 -16.74
CA TYR A 96 -10.37 -13.76 -17.86
C TYR A 96 -9.61 -13.28 -19.10
N GLU A 97 -9.47 -14.14 -20.11
CA GLU A 97 -8.81 -13.81 -21.37
C GLU A 97 -9.86 -13.48 -22.45
N PRO A 98 -10.09 -12.20 -22.81
CA PRO A 98 -11.18 -11.82 -23.72
C PRO A 98 -11.02 -12.35 -25.14
N GLU A 99 -9.83 -12.83 -25.51
CA GLU A 99 -9.59 -13.50 -26.80
C GLU A 99 -10.05 -14.97 -26.79
N LEU A 100 -10.19 -15.58 -25.61
CA LEU A 100 -10.60 -16.97 -25.44
C LEU A 100 -12.02 -17.13 -24.92
N PHE A 101 -12.65 -16.06 -24.44
CA PHE A 101 -13.97 -16.13 -23.83
C PHE A 101 -14.92 -15.07 -24.36
N THR A 102 -16.16 -15.49 -24.62
CA THR A 102 -17.30 -14.59 -24.74
C THR A 102 -18.11 -14.61 -23.45
N VAL A 103 -18.47 -13.43 -22.94
CA VAL A 103 -19.24 -13.28 -21.71
C VAL A 103 -20.70 -13.02 -22.04
N GLU A 104 -21.58 -13.89 -21.55
CA GLU A 104 -23.03 -13.71 -21.52
C GLU A 104 -23.42 -13.33 -20.08
N SER A 105 -24.16 -12.24 -19.92
CA SER A 105 -24.65 -11.80 -18.62
C SER A 105 -26.15 -11.56 -18.67
N GLU A 106 -26.88 -12.33 -17.87
CA GLU A 106 -28.25 -12.05 -17.48
C GLU A 106 -28.26 -11.66 -16.01
N LYS A 107 -29.29 -10.95 -15.55
CA LYS A 107 -29.32 -10.24 -14.26
C LYS A 107 -28.67 -11.00 -13.08
N ASP A 108 -28.94 -12.30 -12.95
CA ASP A 108 -28.45 -13.11 -11.82
C ASP A 108 -27.46 -14.22 -12.26
N ASP A 109 -27.10 -14.31 -13.55
CA ASP A 109 -26.34 -15.40 -14.18
C ASP A 109 -25.29 -14.86 -15.17
N VAL A 110 -24.03 -15.24 -14.98
CA VAL A 110 -22.92 -14.84 -15.84
C VAL A 110 -22.19 -16.07 -16.35
N LYS A 111 -22.07 -16.19 -17.68
CA LYS A 111 -21.41 -17.31 -18.37
C LYS A 111 -20.24 -16.85 -19.20
N PHE A 112 -19.08 -17.46 -18.97
CA PHE A 112 -17.86 -17.31 -19.74
C PHE A 112 -17.73 -18.51 -20.66
N HIS A 113 -18.15 -18.36 -21.91
CA HIS A 113 -18.08 -19.42 -22.93
C HIS A 113 -16.70 -19.44 -23.56
N TYR A 114 -16.00 -20.57 -23.48
CA TYR A 114 -14.70 -20.77 -24.11
C TYR A 114 -14.83 -20.85 -25.63
N THR A 115 -14.02 -20.08 -26.35
CA THR A 115 -14.06 -19.96 -27.82
C THR A 115 -12.88 -20.60 -28.53
N GLY A 116 -11.95 -21.20 -27.78
CA GLY A 116 -10.82 -21.93 -28.35
C GLY A 116 -11.24 -23.25 -29.01
N GLU A 117 -10.26 -23.98 -29.56
CA GLU A 117 -10.50 -25.30 -30.12
C GLU A 117 -10.79 -26.29 -28.97
N ALA A 118 -12.06 -26.67 -28.82
CA ALA A 118 -12.53 -27.60 -27.82
C ALA A 118 -13.74 -28.39 -28.34
N VAL A 119 -14.00 -29.55 -27.72
CA VAL A 119 -15.15 -30.39 -28.08
C VAL A 119 -16.32 -30.09 -27.16
N GLY A 120 -17.47 -29.82 -27.78
CA GLY A 120 -18.70 -29.53 -27.06
C GLY A 120 -18.75 -28.13 -26.46
N ASP A 121 -19.73 -27.94 -25.59
CA ASP A 121 -19.92 -26.68 -24.88
C ASP A 121 -19.02 -26.63 -23.65
N ASN A 122 -18.24 -25.56 -23.51
CA ASN A 122 -17.23 -25.40 -22.47
C ASN A 122 -17.37 -24.00 -21.86
N TYR A 123 -17.72 -23.92 -20.58
CA TYR A 123 -17.97 -22.64 -19.95
C TYR A 123 -17.77 -22.66 -18.44
N VAL A 124 -17.54 -21.48 -17.89
CA VAL A 124 -17.63 -21.19 -16.46
C VAL A 124 -18.86 -20.32 -16.24
N GLU A 125 -19.74 -20.73 -15.34
CA GLU A 125 -20.98 -20.05 -14.97
C GLU A 125 -20.93 -19.64 -13.49
N LEU A 126 -21.32 -18.39 -13.21
CA LEU A 126 -21.46 -17.86 -11.86
C LEU A 126 -22.89 -17.33 -11.66
N ARG A 127 -23.61 -17.91 -10.69
CA ARG A 127 -25.00 -17.56 -10.37
C ARG A 127 -25.15 -17.14 -8.92
N TYR A 128 -25.96 -16.10 -8.70
CA TYR A 128 -26.45 -15.76 -7.36
C TYR A 128 -27.89 -16.21 -7.23
N ILE A 129 -28.17 -16.99 -6.18
CA ILE A 129 -29.48 -17.57 -5.94
C ILE A 129 -29.96 -17.06 -4.56
N PRO A 130 -30.87 -16.05 -4.53
CA PRO A 130 -31.31 -15.45 -3.27
C PRO A 130 -32.22 -16.40 -2.48
N ASP A 131 -32.25 -16.21 -1.15
CA ASP A 131 -33.19 -16.86 -0.24
C ASP A 131 -33.15 -18.42 -0.25
N LYS A 132 -32.02 -19.01 -0.64
CA LYS A 132 -31.77 -20.47 -0.60
C LYS A 132 -30.57 -20.83 0.28
N GLN A 133 -30.45 -22.12 0.60
CA GLN A 133 -29.28 -22.67 1.29
C GLN A 133 -28.32 -23.36 0.32
N PRO A 134 -27.00 -23.35 0.59
CA PRO A 134 -25.99 -23.94 -0.28
C PRO A 134 -26.25 -25.40 -0.68
N GLN A 135 -26.61 -26.25 0.29
CA GLN A 135 -26.89 -27.67 0.04
C GLN A 135 -28.16 -27.90 -0.81
N GLU A 136 -29.18 -27.06 -0.62
CA GLU A 136 -30.42 -27.10 -1.42
C GLU A 136 -30.10 -26.81 -2.89
N VAL A 137 -29.37 -25.72 -3.14
CA VAL A 137 -28.96 -25.32 -4.50
C VAL A 137 -28.13 -26.42 -5.16
N LEU A 138 -27.12 -26.94 -4.47
CA LEU A 138 -26.25 -27.96 -5.05
C LEU A 138 -27.03 -29.24 -5.39
N THR A 139 -27.97 -29.64 -4.53
CA THR A 139 -28.79 -30.83 -4.76
C THR A 139 -29.68 -30.65 -5.99
N GLU A 140 -30.36 -29.51 -6.12
CA GLU A 140 -31.21 -29.22 -7.28
C GLU A 140 -30.41 -29.24 -8.60
N GLU A 141 -29.22 -28.64 -8.62
CA GLU A 141 -28.35 -28.62 -9.82
C GLU A 141 -27.87 -30.02 -10.22
N VAL A 142 -27.48 -30.83 -9.24
CA VAL A 142 -27.05 -32.20 -9.51
C VAL A 142 -28.22 -33.07 -9.96
N ASP A 143 -29.39 -32.92 -9.35
CA ASP A 143 -30.59 -33.68 -9.73
C ASP A 143 -31.02 -33.34 -11.18
N GLU A 144 -30.93 -32.07 -11.59
CA GLU A 144 -31.15 -31.67 -12.99
C GLU A 144 -30.15 -32.32 -13.95
N LEU A 145 -28.87 -32.40 -13.59
CA LEU A 145 -27.85 -33.08 -14.40
C LEU A 145 -28.10 -34.60 -14.48
N VAL A 146 -28.53 -35.22 -13.38
CA VAL A 146 -28.85 -36.65 -13.34
C VAL A 146 -30.06 -36.97 -14.22
N GLU A 147 -31.09 -36.12 -14.21
CA GLU A 147 -32.26 -36.27 -15.09
C GLU A 147 -31.92 -36.08 -16.57
N GLU A 148 -30.97 -35.19 -16.89
CA GLU A 148 -30.58 -34.89 -18.27
C GLU A 148 -29.64 -35.96 -18.86
N TRP A 149 -28.65 -36.42 -18.09
CA TRP A 149 -27.52 -37.21 -18.61
C TRP A 149 -27.46 -38.66 -18.13
N GLU A 150 -28.25 -39.04 -17.11
CA GLU A 150 -28.27 -40.38 -16.51
C GLU A 150 -26.86 -40.95 -16.20
N PRO A 151 -25.97 -40.23 -15.47
CA PRO A 151 -24.64 -40.71 -15.13
C PRO A 151 -24.69 -41.91 -14.18
N ASP A 152 -23.65 -42.76 -14.20
CA ASP A 152 -23.49 -43.84 -13.22
C ASP A 152 -23.21 -43.26 -11.81
N GLU A 153 -23.66 -43.92 -10.75
CA GLU A 153 -23.49 -43.42 -9.36
C GLU A 153 -22.01 -43.21 -8.97
N GLU A 154 -21.09 -44.05 -9.48
CA GLU A 154 -19.65 -43.93 -9.24
C GLU A 154 -19.02 -42.69 -9.90
N GLU A 155 -19.71 -42.06 -10.85
CA GLU A 155 -19.29 -40.87 -11.59
C GLU A 155 -19.84 -39.56 -10.97
N MET A 156 -20.50 -39.65 -9.81
CA MET A 156 -20.98 -38.52 -9.02
C MET A 156 -20.28 -38.48 -7.67
N ILE A 157 -19.53 -37.41 -7.43
CA ILE A 157 -18.85 -37.16 -6.15
C ILE A 157 -19.49 -35.92 -5.53
N ARG A 158 -19.89 -36.00 -4.27
CA ARG A 158 -20.34 -34.85 -3.46
C ARG A 158 -19.44 -34.76 -2.23
N ASP A 159 -18.92 -33.58 -1.96
CA ASP A 159 -17.98 -33.33 -0.87
C ASP A 159 -18.12 -31.91 -0.31
N GLU A 160 -17.30 -31.56 0.66
CA GLU A 160 -17.11 -30.21 1.15
C GLU A 160 -15.75 -29.68 0.71
N GLY A 161 -15.68 -28.38 0.48
CA GLY A 161 -14.45 -27.73 0.04
C GLY A 161 -14.39 -26.29 0.50
N TYR A 162 -13.45 -25.56 -0.10
CA TYR A 162 -13.28 -24.15 0.16
C TYR A 162 -13.18 -23.39 -1.17
N LEU A 163 -13.90 -22.29 -1.25
CA LEU A 163 -13.91 -21.32 -2.33
C LEU A 163 -13.27 -20.04 -1.79
N PHE A 164 -12.39 -19.37 -2.54
CA PHE A 164 -11.85 -18.02 -2.27
C PHE A 164 -11.48 -17.72 -0.79
N GLU A 165 -10.20 -17.56 -0.46
CA GLU A 165 -9.79 -17.20 0.93
C GLU A 165 -10.38 -18.12 2.00
N ASP A 166 -10.37 -19.42 1.73
CA ASP A 166 -10.84 -20.47 2.62
C ASP A 166 -12.33 -20.35 3.05
N LYS A 167 -13.23 -19.75 2.23
CA LYS A 167 -14.67 -19.80 2.53
C LYS A 167 -15.22 -21.19 2.28
N TRP A 168 -15.87 -21.76 3.29
CA TRP A 168 -16.40 -23.10 3.20
C TRP A 168 -17.53 -23.20 2.15
N CYS A 169 -17.58 -24.30 1.41
CA CYS A 169 -18.62 -24.55 0.41
C CYS A 169 -18.94 -26.06 0.28
N TYR A 170 -20.10 -26.37 -0.27
CA TYR A 170 -20.38 -27.72 -0.78
C TYR A 170 -19.88 -27.84 -2.22
N THR A 171 -19.37 -29.01 -2.58
CA THR A 171 -18.86 -29.29 -3.92
C THR A 171 -19.52 -30.54 -4.50
N ALA A 172 -19.66 -30.55 -5.83
CA ALA A 172 -20.03 -31.76 -6.56
C ALA A 172 -19.27 -31.85 -7.88
N VAL A 173 -18.90 -33.08 -8.26
CA VAL A 173 -18.37 -33.41 -9.58
C VAL A 173 -19.27 -34.46 -10.20
N VAL A 174 -19.77 -34.18 -11.39
CA VAL A 174 -20.59 -35.09 -12.19
C VAL A 174 -19.85 -35.37 -13.49
N ARG A 175 -19.56 -36.65 -13.78
CA ARG A 175 -18.92 -37.08 -15.02
C ARG A 175 -19.86 -37.94 -15.85
N TYR A 176 -19.77 -37.82 -17.16
CA TYR A 176 -20.46 -38.72 -18.08
C TYR A 176 -19.71 -38.82 -19.42
N SER A 177 -19.84 -39.98 -20.06
CA SER A 177 -19.14 -40.32 -21.30
C SER A 177 -20.13 -40.63 -22.43
N GLU A 178 -19.98 -39.97 -23.58
CA GLU A 178 -20.72 -40.24 -24.81
C GLU A 178 -19.75 -40.60 -25.96
N GLU A 179 -19.76 -41.85 -26.45
CA GLU A 179 -18.98 -42.43 -27.58
C GLU A 179 -17.51 -41.95 -27.77
N GLU A 180 -17.27 -40.67 -28.05
CA GLU A 180 -15.95 -40.02 -28.27
C GLU A 180 -15.72 -38.74 -27.41
N ARG A 181 -16.54 -38.48 -26.38
CA ARG A 181 -16.47 -37.27 -25.52
C ARG A 181 -16.73 -37.64 -24.05
N ASP A 182 -15.82 -37.23 -23.17
CA ASP A 182 -16.06 -37.20 -21.73
C ASP A 182 -16.43 -35.79 -21.31
N THR A 183 -17.45 -35.62 -20.48
CA THR A 183 -17.80 -34.30 -19.93
C THR A 183 -17.70 -34.35 -18.41
N THR A 184 -17.00 -33.37 -17.85
CA THR A 184 -16.93 -33.15 -16.40
C THR A 184 -17.67 -31.85 -16.07
N VAL A 185 -18.57 -31.92 -15.09
CA VAL A 185 -19.24 -30.76 -14.52
C VAL A 185 -18.81 -30.62 -13.07
N GLN A 186 -18.21 -29.48 -12.73
CA GLN A 186 -17.76 -29.16 -11.38
C GLN A 186 -18.62 -28.04 -10.82
N LEU A 187 -19.12 -28.23 -9.60
CA LEU A 187 -20.03 -27.33 -8.93
C LEU A 187 -19.48 -26.94 -7.56
N GLN A 188 -19.54 -25.67 -7.20
CA GLN A 188 -19.29 -25.20 -5.83
C GLN A 188 -20.42 -24.27 -5.39
N SER A 189 -20.97 -24.51 -4.21
CA SER A 189 -22.12 -23.79 -3.66
C SER A 189 -21.78 -23.25 -2.27
N ALA A 190 -21.72 -21.93 -2.14
CA ALA A 190 -21.35 -21.24 -0.89
C ALA A 190 -22.40 -20.19 -0.49
N GLU A 191 -22.60 -20.01 0.82
CA GLU A 191 -23.45 -18.93 1.34
C GLU A 191 -22.84 -17.58 0.96
N TYR A 192 -23.63 -16.68 0.38
CA TYR A 192 -23.16 -15.35 0.01
C TYR A 192 -24.25 -14.31 0.22
N ASN A 193 -24.01 -13.35 1.12
CA ASN A 193 -24.81 -12.12 1.31
C ASN A 193 -26.34 -12.33 1.25
N GLY A 194 -26.87 -13.30 2.02
CA GLY A 194 -28.30 -13.60 2.09
C GLY A 194 -28.86 -14.54 1.02
N GLY A 195 -27.98 -15.19 0.25
CA GLY A 195 -28.31 -16.23 -0.72
C GLY A 195 -27.14 -17.19 -0.91
N VAL A 196 -27.01 -17.72 -2.12
CA VAL A 196 -25.94 -18.64 -2.51
C VAL A 196 -25.21 -18.10 -3.72
N ILE A 197 -23.87 -18.16 -3.70
CA ILE A 197 -23.06 -18.07 -4.92
C ILE A 197 -22.78 -19.50 -5.39
N LEU A 198 -23.17 -19.80 -6.63
CA LEU A 198 -22.92 -21.07 -7.30
C LEU A 198 -21.91 -20.85 -8.42
N THR A 199 -20.81 -21.59 -8.40
CA THR A 199 -19.92 -21.73 -9.55
C THR A 199 -20.22 -23.06 -10.24
N LYS A 200 -20.26 -23.05 -11.57
CA LYS A 200 -20.44 -24.24 -12.41
C LYS A 200 -19.45 -24.20 -13.56
N MET A 201 -18.57 -25.19 -13.61
CA MET A 201 -17.61 -25.36 -14.70
C MET A 201 -17.99 -26.59 -15.50
N VAL A 202 -18.15 -26.44 -16.82
CA VAL A 202 -18.50 -27.54 -17.73
C VAL A 202 -17.38 -27.72 -18.72
N GLU A 203 -16.77 -28.91 -18.73
CA GLU A 203 -15.60 -29.23 -19.54
C GLU A 203 -15.84 -30.47 -20.39
N GLY A 204 -15.74 -30.33 -21.71
CA GLY A 204 -15.74 -31.42 -22.67
C GLY A 204 -14.32 -31.85 -23.04
N MET A 205 -13.94 -33.05 -22.62
CA MET A 205 -12.64 -33.66 -22.85
C MET A 205 -12.69 -34.74 -23.94
N THR A 206 -11.59 -34.83 -24.71
CA THR A 206 -11.29 -35.93 -25.63
C THR A 206 -9.82 -36.31 -25.48
N ASP A 207 -9.43 -37.51 -25.93
CA ASP A 207 -8.03 -37.96 -25.95
C ASP A 207 -7.08 -36.96 -26.66
N GLU A 208 -7.56 -36.15 -27.60
CA GLU A 208 -6.78 -35.11 -28.30
C GLU A 208 -6.69 -33.78 -27.51
N ASN A 209 -7.74 -33.36 -26.79
CA ASN A 209 -7.74 -32.12 -25.99
C ASN A 209 -6.97 -32.24 -24.66
N ILE A 210 -6.84 -33.46 -24.11
CA ILE A 210 -6.06 -33.75 -22.90
C ILE A 210 -4.56 -33.40 -23.06
N LEU A 211 -4.06 -33.34 -24.30
CA LEU A 211 -2.64 -33.12 -24.56
C LEU A 211 -2.20 -31.65 -24.48
N GLU A 212 -3.11 -30.68 -24.49
CA GLU A 212 -2.75 -29.25 -24.52
C GLU A 212 -2.97 -28.51 -23.20
N GLY A 213 -3.83 -28.98 -22.27
CA GLY A 213 -4.04 -28.43 -20.91
C GLY A 213 -4.56 -26.97 -20.84
N TYR A 214 -4.51 -26.25 -21.95
CA TYR A 214 -4.70 -24.80 -22.00
C TYR A 214 -6.14 -24.35 -21.74
N MET A 215 -7.13 -25.14 -22.17
CA MET A 215 -8.55 -24.83 -21.91
C MET A 215 -8.85 -24.92 -20.41
N ASP A 216 -8.48 -26.04 -19.79
CA ASP A 216 -8.63 -26.31 -18.36
C ASP A 216 -7.96 -25.19 -17.54
N ASP A 217 -6.68 -24.91 -17.81
CA ASP A 217 -5.93 -23.80 -17.18
C ASP A 217 -6.65 -22.44 -17.33
N SER A 218 -7.19 -22.16 -18.53
CA SER A 218 -7.86 -20.89 -18.82
C SER A 218 -9.22 -20.75 -18.11
N MET A 219 -9.93 -21.87 -17.91
CA MET A 219 -11.21 -21.92 -17.22
C MET A 219 -11.01 -21.85 -15.70
N TRP A 220 -10.04 -22.59 -15.15
CA TRP A 220 -9.66 -22.50 -13.73
C TRP A 220 -9.21 -21.11 -13.34
N LYS A 221 -8.45 -20.43 -14.20
CA LYS A 221 -8.05 -19.04 -13.96
C LYS A 221 -9.23 -18.09 -13.67
N ILE A 222 -10.41 -18.35 -14.24
CA ILE A 222 -11.62 -17.55 -13.93
C ILE A 222 -12.05 -17.77 -12.47
N LEU A 223 -12.09 -19.03 -12.02
CA LEU A 223 -12.45 -19.37 -10.64
C LEU A 223 -11.36 -18.98 -9.63
N ASP A 224 -10.09 -19.18 -9.96
CA ASP A 224 -8.94 -18.84 -9.11
C ASP A 224 -8.83 -17.34 -8.84
N THR A 225 -9.35 -16.51 -9.76
CA THR A 225 -9.34 -15.05 -9.63
C THR A 225 -10.66 -14.47 -9.11
N LEU A 226 -11.64 -15.33 -8.81
CA LEU A 226 -12.90 -14.90 -8.20
C LEU A 226 -12.61 -14.20 -6.88
N THR A 227 -12.96 -12.92 -6.81
CA THR A 227 -12.72 -12.08 -5.64
C THR A 227 -13.99 -11.37 -5.24
N PHE A 228 -14.24 -11.27 -3.94
CA PHE A 228 -15.39 -10.58 -3.37
C PHE A 228 -14.95 -9.29 -2.66
N TYR A 229 -15.64 -8.18 -2.93
CA TYR A 229 -15.42 -6.90 -2.24
C TYR A 229 -16.02 -6.89 -0.83
N ASP A 230 -17.16 -7.55 -0.67
CA ASP A 230 -17.85 -7.70 0.61
C ASP A 230 -18.45 -9.11 0.69
N TYR A 231 -17.90 -9.94 1.58
CA TYR A 231 -18.38 -11.28 1.84
C TYR A 231 -18.79 -11.36 3.32
N GLN A 232 -20.09 -11.35 3.58
CA GLN A 232 -20.62 -11.43 4.93
C GLN A 232 -20.30 -12.80 5.56
N PRO A 233 -20.12 -12.87 6.90
CA PRO A 233 -19.86 -14.14 7.57
C PRO A 233 -20.91 -15.20 7.23
N GLN A 234 -20.46 -16.44 7.05
CA GLN A 234 -21.34 -17.58 6.85
C GLN A 234 -22.06 -17.90 8.16
N THR A 235 -23.36 -18.18 8.09
CA THR A 235 -24.23 -18.36 9.26
C THR A 235 -24.86 -19.75 9.34
N GLU A 236 -24.79 -20.55 8.26
CA GLU A 236 -25.35 -21.90 8.20
C GLU A 236 -24.89 -22.79 9.37
N LEU A 237 -23.61 -22.68 9.77
CA LEU A 237 -22.99 -23.48 10.82
C LEU A 237 -22.66 -22.71 12.11
N ASP A 238 -23.35 -21.60 12.39
CA ASP A 238 -23.10 -20.73 13.55
C ASP A 238 -23.21 -21.44 14.93
N TYR A 239 -23.75 -22.66 14.97
CA TYR A 239 -23.85 -23.47 16.19
C TYR A 239 -22.58 -24.29 16.50
N VAL A 240 -21.68 -24.46 15.53
CA VAL A 240 -20.46 -25.27 15.66
C VAL A 240 -19.31 -24.55 16.39
N PRO A 241 -19.05 -23.24 16.20
CA PRO A 241 -17.94 -22.57 16.85
C PRO A 241 -17.92 -22.72 18.38
N GLY A 242 -16.73 -22.86 18.95
CA GLY A 242 -16.54 -23.08 20.39
C GLY A 242 -15.20 -23.69 20.76
N ILE A 243 -14.96 -23.76 22.08
CA ILE A 243 -13.84 -24.50 22.65
C ILE A 243 -14.37 -25.82 23.17
N TYR A 244 -13.85 -26.93 22.64
CA TYR A 244 -14.23 -28.29 22.99
C TYR A 244 -13.07 -28.99 23.70
N SER A 245 -13.33 -29.70 24.78
CA SER A 245 -12.30 -30.43 25.55
C SER A 245 -12.60 -31.92 25.57
N LEU A 246 -11.55 -32.73 25.44
CA LEU A 246 -11.66 -34.20 25.42
C LEU A 246 -12.36 -34.72 26.68
N SER A 247 -13.37 -35.55 26.51
CA SER A 247 -14.14 -36.11 27.63
C SER A 247 -13.40 -37.27 28.32
N GLU A 248 -13.40 -37.29 29.66
CA GLU A 248 -12.87 -38.42 30.46
C GLU A 248 -13.66 -39.73 30.27
N SER A 249 -14.87 -39.67 29.69
CA SER A 249 -15.80 -40.81 29.62
C SER A 249 -15.64 -41.75 28.42
N GLY A 250 -14.82 -41.42 27.42
CA GLY A 250 -14.35 -42.31 26.34
C GLY A 250 -15.40 -43.05 25.47
N VAL A 251 -15.46 -42.71 24.18
CA VAL A 251 -15.91 -43.50 23.01
C VAL A 251 -17.31 -44.15 23.10
N GLU A 252 -18.36 -43.36 22.82
CA GLU A 252 -19.62 -43.89 22.29
C GLU A 252 -20.15 -42.90 21.25
N ALA A 253 -20.29 -43.34 20.00
CA ALA A 253 -20.89 -42.55 18.92
C ALA A 253 -22.42 -42.43 19.13
N PRO A 254 -23.06 -41.35 18.65
CA PRO A 254 -24.52 -41.32 18.56
C PRO A 254 -25.00 -42.27 17.43
N GLU A 255 -26.12 -42.96 17.67
CA GLU A 255 -26.82 -43.73 16.63
C GLU A 255 -27.50 -42.73 15.68
N ARG A 256 -27.04 -42.63 14.43
CA ARG A 256 -27.65 -41.78 13.39
C ARG A 256 -29.06 -42.32 13.05
N GLU A 257 -30.13 -41.67 13.52
CA GLU A 257 -31.48 -41.95 13.03
C GLU A 257 -31.67 -41.30 11.65
N GLY A 258 -31.64 -42.12 10.59
CA GLY A 258 -32.15 -41.75 9.27
C GLY A 258 -31.10 -41.53 8.18
N ALA A 259 -30.53 -42.60 7.67
CA ALA A 259 -30.07 -42.69 6.28
C ALA A 259 -30.54 -44.07 5.78
N ASP A 260 -31.70 -44.11 5.14
CA ASP A 260 -32.09 -45.25 4.33
C ASP A 260 -31.28 -45.20 3.02
N ASP A 261 -30.87 -46.40 2.61
CA ASP A 261 -30.35 -46.81 1.29
C ASP A 261 -28.87 -46.51 0.94
N ALA A 262 -28.01 -47.51 1.17
CA ALA A 262 -27.37 -48.27 0.10
C ALA A 262 -26.68 -49.51 0.68
N ASP A 263 -27.19 -50.69 0.31
CA ASP A 263 -26.66 -51.99 0.67
C ASP A 263 -25.90 -52.57 -0.55
N THR A 264 -24.94 -53.46 -0.27
CA THR A 264 -24.11 -54.30 -1.17
C THR A 264 -22.79 -53.67 -1.67
N ALA A 265 -21.63 -54.34 -1.67
CA ALA A 265 -21.34 -55.76 -1.56
C ALA A 265 -19.94 -56.06 -0.98
N GLU A 266 -19.91 -56.98 -0.01
CA GLU A 266 -18.72 -57.75 0.37
C GLU A 266 -18.88 -59.17 -0.23
N GLU A 267 -18.02 -59.57 -1.18
CA GLU A 267 -17.48 -60.94 -1.36
C GLU A 267 -16.85 -61.11 -2.76
N ALA A 268 -15.53 -61.34 -2.81
CA ALA A 268 -14.95 -62.47 -3.56
C ALA A 268 -13.42 -62.55 -3.39
N ALA A 269 -12.98 -63.40 -2.46
CA ALA A 269 -11.66 -64.03 -2.53
C ALA A 269 -11.85 -65.54 -2.77
N THR A 270 -11.42 -66.07 -3.92
CA THR A 270 -10.49 -67.22 -4.05
C THR A 270 -10.41 -67.84 -5.47
N ALA A 271 -9.15 -68.02 -5.89
CA ALA A 271 -8.56 -69.12 -6.68
C ALA A 271 -8.75 -69.23 -8.21
N GLY A 272 -7.62 -69.23 -8.94
CA GLY A 272 -7.46 -70.03 -10.17
C GLY A 272 -6.53 -69.50 -11.27
N THR A 273 -5.21 -69.69 -11.11
CA THR A 273 -4.12 -69.56 -12.11
C THR A 273 -4.40 -70.12 -13.53
N THR A 274 -3.88 -69.44 -14.58
CA THR A 274 -2.96 -70.00 -15.61
C THR A 274 -2.42 -68.95 -16.63
N GLY A 275 -1.09 -68.86 -16.77
CA GLY A 275 -0.30 -68.59 -18.00
C GLY A 275 -0.06 -67.12 -18.43
N ALA A 276 1.11 -66.50 -18.16
CA ALA A 276 2.40 -66.54 -18.92
C ALA A 276 2.31 -65.82 -20.28
N GLU A 277 3.16 -64.89 -20.75
CA GLU A 277 4.49 -64.29 -20.48
C GLU A 277 4.47 -62.93 -21.27
N ILE A 278 5.22 -61.86 -20.96
CA ILE A 278 6.65 -61.66 -21.25
C ILE A 278 7.15 -60.46 -20.42
N ALA A 279 8.35 -60.63 -19.85
CA ALA A 279 9.08 -59.72 -18.99
C ALA A 279 10.04 -58.76 -19.72
N ALA A 280 10.34 -57.63 -19.07
CA ALA A 280 11.69 -57.03 -18.92
C ALA A 280 11.58 -55.89 -17.88
N GLU A 281 11.82 -56.17 -16.59
CA GLU A 281 13.11 -55.99 -15.87
C GLU A 281 13.57 -54.52 -15.74
N ILE A 282 13.18 -53.86 -14.63
CA ILE A 282 14.05 -53.01 -13.82
C ILE A 282 13.80 -53.38 -12.34
N GLU A 283 14.89 -53.68 -11.62
CA GLU A 283 14.98 -54.11 -10.21
C GLU A 283 14.83 -52.94 -9.20
N PRO A 284 14.62 -53.23 -7.90
CA PRO A 284 13.78 -52.43 -7.00
C PRO A 284 14.56 -51.44 -6.12
N GLU A 285 13.91 -50.35 -5.72
CA GLU A 285 14.22 -49.63 -4.47
C GLU A 285 12.98 -49.65 -3.55
N ASP A 286 13.27 -49.53 -2.27
CA ASP A 286 12.55 -50.09 -1.13
C ASP A 286 11.06 -49.75 -1.01
N GLY A 287 10.29 -50.75 -0.56
CA GLY A 287 8.88 -50.61 -0.22
C GLY A 287 8.67 -49.66 0.96
N ALA A 288 7.81 -48.66 0.74
CA ALA A 288 7.19 -47.91 1.82
C ALA A 288 6.08 -48.75 2.46
N ASP A 289 6.30 -49.08 3.72
CA ASP A 289 5.35 -49.59 4.68
C ASP A 289 4.30 -48.49 4.95
N THR A 290 3.09 -48.61 4.40
CA THR A 290 1.96 -47.71 4.74
C THR A 290 1.17 -48.29 5.90
N THR A 291 1.76 -48.26 7.09
CA THR A 291 0.98 -48.25 8.33
C THR A 291 0.64 -46.78 8.61
N GLN A 292 -0.64 -46.40 8.45
CA GLN A 292 -1.13 -45.11 8.97
C GLN A 292 -0.85 -45.09 10.47
N GLU A 293 0.03 -44.20 10.94
CA GLU A 293 0.31 -44.03 12.36
C GLU A 293 -0.99 -43.69 13.11
N ALA A 294 -1.20 -44.33 14.26
CA ALA A 294 -2.34 -44.04 15.12
C ALA A 294 -2.24 -42.59 15.64
N VAL A 295 -3.18 -41.74 15.22
CA VAL A 295 -3.25 -40.35 15.68
C VAL A 295 -3.84 -40.31 17.09
N ALA A 296 -3.11 -39.74 18.04
CA ALA A 296 -3.62 -39.55 19.40
C ALA A 296 -4.69 -38.43 19.41
N PRO A 297 -5.75 -38.54 20.22
CA PRO A 297 -6.74 -37.48 20.35
C PRO A 297 -6.11 -36.20 20.90
N ALA A 298 -6.55 -35.06 20.38
CA ALA A 298 -6.20 -33.75 20.91
C ALA A 298 -6.78 -33.55 22.32
N ASP A 299 -6.16 -32.68 23.12
CA ASP A 299 -6.71 -32.31 24.42
C ASP A 299 -7.90 -31.34 24.25
N GLN A 300 -7.81 -30.43 23.27
CA GLN A 300 -8.88 -29.49 22.91
C GLN A 300 -9.02 -29.32 21.40
N ILE A 301 -10.22 -28.92 20.99
CA ILE A 301 -10.54 -28.47 19.63
C ILE A 301 -11.12 -27.07 19.74
N ILE A 302 -10.57 -26.12 18.99
CA ILE A 302 -11.00 -24.74 18.95
C ILE A 302 -11.53 -24.47 17.55
N LEU A 303 -12.81 -24.14 17.39
CA LEU A 303 -13.43 -23.83 16.10
C LEU A 303 -13.96 -22.39 16.11
N LYS A 304 -13.54 -21.56 15.16
CA LYS A 304 -13.91 -20.15 15.00
C LYS A 304 -15.00 -19.98 13.95
N LYS A 305 -15.69 -18.83 13.91
CA LYS A 305 -16.82 -18.61 12.99
C LYS A 305 -16.41 -18.49 11.53
N ASP A 306 -15.17 -18.14 11.27
CA ASP A 306 -14.61 -18.00 9.92
C ASP A 306 -14.18 -19.33 9.29
N HIS A 307 -14.67 -20.46 9.80
CA HIS A 307 -14.33 -21.82 9.35
C HIS A 307 -12.86 -22.23 9.57
N THR A 308 -12.11 -21.45 10.36
CA THR A 308 -10.78 -21.83 10.85
C THR A 308 -10.83 -22.39 12.27
N GLY A 309 -9.77 -23.07 12.69
CA GLY A 309 -9.68 -23.64 14.03
C GLY A 309 -8.32 -24.27 14.32
N SER A 310 -8.23 -24.96 15.46
CA SER A 310 -7.01 -25.71 15.79
C SER A 310 -7.31 -26.95 16.65
N LEU A 311 -6.52 -28.00 16.43
CA LEU A 311 -6.39 -29.15 17.31
C LEU A 311 -5.24 -28.88 18.30
N VAL A 312 -5.52 -28.87 19.60
CA VAL A 312 -4.56 -28.48 20.64
C VAL A 312 -4.15 -29.71 21.45
N SER A 313 -2.85 -30.01 21.45
CA SER A 313 -2.22 -31.09 22.23
C SER A 313 -0.87 -30.61 22.80
N GLU A 314 0.19 -31.44 22.77
CA GLU A 314 1.57 -30.95 23.00
C GLU A 314 1.97 -29.89 21.97
N ASN A 315 1.45 -30.01 20.74
CA ASN A 315 1.54 -29.01 19.68
C ASN A 315 0.12 -28.59 19.25
N THR A 316 0.02 -27.38 18.70
CA THR A 316 -1.22 -26.88 18.09
C THR A 316 -1.15 -27.11 16.58
N THR A 317 -2.14 -27.80 16.03
CA THR A 317 -2.28 -28.03 14.59
C THR A 317 -3.43 -27.18 14.05
N PRO A 318 -3.18 -26.27 13.10
CA PRO A 318 -4.23 -25.45 12.48
C PRO A 318 -5.13 -26.30 11.57
N VAL A 319 -6.43 -26.02 11.58
CA VAL A 319 -7.42 -26.77 10.80
C VAL A 319 -8.46 -25.86 10.15
N LEU A 320 -9.04 -26.31 9.05
CA LEU A 320 -10.26 -25.77 8.45
C LEU A 320 -11.43 -26.72 8.77
N TRP A 321 -12.63 -26.20 8.97
CA TRP A 321 -13.80 -27.03 9.31
C TRP A 321 -15.03 -26.69 8.47
N GLY A 322 -15.80 -27.72 8.13
CA GLY A 322 -17.04 -27.66 7.35
C GLY A 322 -18.23 -28.28 8.07
N SER A 323 -19.26 -28.77 7.37
CA SER A 323 -20.45 -29.36 8.02
C SER A 323 -20.19 -30.73 8.64
N THR A 324 -19.27 -31.50 8.07
CA THR A 324 -18.93 -32.86 8.53
C THR A 324 -17.44 -33.17 8.52
N LEU A 325 -16.62 -32.30 7.93
CA LEU A 325 -15.18 -32.52 7.76
C LEU A 325 -14.34 -31.47 8.49
N LEU A 326 -13.20 -31.91 9.02
CA LEU A 326 -12.18 -31.08 9.65
C LEU A 326 -10.82 -31.44 9.04
N THR A 327 -10.16 -30.48 8.39
CA THR A 327 -8.95 -30.71 7.57
C THR A 327 -7.75 -29.99 8.18
N GLU A 328 -6.63 -30.70 8.37
CA GLU A 328 -5.36 -30.08 8.80
C GLU A 328 -4.84 -29.14 7.70
N LYS A 329 -4.64 -27.85 8.04
CA LYS A 329 -4.22 -26.82 7.09
C LYS A 329 -2.86 -27.19 6.47
N ASN A 330 -2.74 -27.03 5.15
CA ASN A 330 -1.56 -27.38 4.34
C ASN A 330 -1.27 -28.90 4.27
N THR A 331 -2.26 -29.75 4.50
CA THR A 331 -2.14 -31.21 4.33
C THR A 331 -3.40 -31.79 3.69
N GLU A 332 -3.33 -33.04 3.23
CA GLU A 332 -4.50 -33.80 2.75
C GLU A 332 -5.23 -34.54 3.89
N ARG A 333 -4.81 -34.34 5.15
CA ARG A 333 -5.37 -35.09 6.27
C ARG A 333 -6.69 -34.47 6.73
N THR A 334 -7.76 -35.25 6.63
CA THR A 334 -9.12 -34.88 7.03
C THR A 334 -9.67 -35.85 8.07
N TYR A 335 -10.55 -35.33 8.93
CA TYR A 335 -11.27 -36.06 9.96
C TYR A 335 -12.77 -35.83 9.81
N GLU A 336 -13.55 -36.90 9.89
CA GLU A 336 -15.01 -36.77 9.99
C GLU A 336 -15.41 -36.34 11.41
N TYR A 337 -16.44 -35.52 11.52
CA TYR A 337 -16.98 -35.12 12.80
C TYR A 337 -18.50 -34.90 12.76
N THR A 338 -19.13 -34.89 13.93
CA THR A 338 -20.53 -34.49 14.10
C THR A 338 -20.71 -33.72 15.40
N VAL A 339 -21.70 -32.83 15.45
CA VAL A 339 -22.03 -32.00 16.62
C VAL A 339 -23.47 -32.26 17.06
N GLU A 340 -23.65 -32.63 18.32
CA GLU A 340 -24.96 -32.80 18.95
C GLU A 340 -25.05 -31.97 20.23
N GLY A 341 -25.71 -30.81 20.14
CA GLY A 341 -25.77 -29.85 21.25
C GLY A 341 -24.38 -29.36 21.63
N ASP A 342 -23.97 -29.59 22.88
CA ASP A 342 -22.65 -29.19 23.41
C ASP A 342 -21.58 -30.29 23.22
N SER A 343 -21.85 -31.33 22.42
CA SER A 343 -20.94 -32.46 22.20
C SER A 343 -20.46 -32.52 20.76
N LEU A 344 -19.14 -32.55 20.58
CA LEU A 344 -18.48 -32.77 19.29
C LEU A 344 -17.84 -34.17 19.30
N TYR A 345 -18.17 -34.97 18.29
CA TYR A 345 -17.61 -36.30 18.07
C TYR A 345 -16.67 -36.22 16.88
N LEU A 346 -15.39 -36.59 17.08
CA LEU A 346 -14.37 -36.59 16.02
C LEU A 346 -13.92 -38.02 15.74
N ASN A 347 -13.92 -38.44 14.47
CA ASN A 347 -13.47 -39.75 14.03
C ASN A 347 -11.95 -39.74 13.78
N LEU A 348 -11.21 -40.50 14.59
CA LEU A 348 -9.78 -40.72 14.44
C LEU A 348 -9.53 -42.19 14.08
N ASN A 349 -9.27 -42.49 12.81
CA ASN A 349 -8.99 -43.84 12.31
C ASN A 349 -10.01 -44.88 12.81
N ASP A 350 -11.29 -44.70 12.48
CA ASP A 350 -12.43 -45.55 12.88
C ASP A 350 -12.77 -45.53 14.38
N THR A 351 -12.23 -44.56 15.14
CA THR A 351 -12.53 -44.39 16.57
C THR A 351 -13.11 -43.00 16.85
N TRP A 352 -14.37 -42.96 17.29
CA TRP A 352 -15.06 -41.73 17.66
C TRP A 352 -14.64 -41.23 19.05
N CYS A 353 -14.03 -40.06 19.10
CA CYS A 353 -13.65 -39.38 20.34
C CYS A 353 -14.67 -38.29 20.68
N LEU A 354 -15.13 -38.26 21.93
CA LEU A 354 -16.10 -37.27 22.42
C LEU A 354 -15.38 -36.08 23.06
N TYR A 355 -15.75 -34.89 22.62
CA TYR A 355 -15.36 -33.61 23.19
C TYR A 355 -16.61 -32.85 23.66
N ASN A 356 -16.53 -32.19 24.81
CA ASN A 356 -17.63 -31.35 25.32
C ASN A 356 -17.25 -29.88 25.15
N LYS A 357 -18.22 -29.04 24.76
CA LYS A 357 -18.07 -27.59 24.71
C LYS A 357 -17.84 -27.06 26.13
N THR A 358 -16.69 -26.44 26.35
CA THR A 358 -16.25 -25.89 27.64
C THR A 358 -16.16 -24.37 27.63
N GLY A 359 -16.24 -23.74 26.45
CA GLY A 359 -16.23 -22.29 26.30
C GLY A 359 -16.73 -21.83 24.93
N GLU A 360 -17.00 -20.52 24.84
CA GLU A 360 -17.24 -19.81 23.60
C GLU A 360 -15.94 -19.16 23.12
N ILE A 361 -15.83 -18.90 21.81
CA ILE A 361 -14.77 -18.06 21.26
C ILE A 361 -15.17 -16.59 21.45
N GLU A 362 -14.35 -15.82 22.17
CA GLU A 362 -14.40 -14.36 22.09
C GLU A 362 -13.51 -13.92 20.92
N GLU A 363 -14.14 -13.60 19.78
CA GLU A 363 -13.41 -13.06 18.63
C GLU A 363 -12.92 -11.64 18.95
N SER A 364 -11.62 -11.41 18.80
CA SER A 364 -11.08 -10.06 18.77
C SER A 364 -11.25 -9.49 17.37
N ASP A 365 -11.69 -8.24 17.28
CA ASP A 365 -11.65 -7.48 16.02
C ASP A 365 -10.19 -7.29 15.52
N ASN A 366 -9.20 -7.44 16.42
CA ASN A 366 -7.79 -7.35 16.09
C ASN A 366 -7.18 -8.74 15.88
N LYS A 367 -6.90 -9.09 14.61
CA LYS A 367 -6.24 -10.35 14.23
C LYS A 367 -4.89 -10.58 14.91
N LEU A 368 -4.20 -9.52 15.34
CA LEU A 368 -2.91 -9.64 16.04
C LEU A 368 -3.04 -10.17 17.47
N ASP A 369 -4.25 -10.27 18.03
CA ASP A 369 -4.49 -10.93 19.30
C ASP A 369 -4.49 -12.46 19.15
N ASP A 370 -4.59 -12.98 17.92
CA ASP A 370 -4.51 -14.40 17.60
C ASP A 370 -3.05 -14.84 17.41
N PRO A 371 -2.51 -15.70 18.30
CA PRO A 371 -1.14 -16.19 18.18
C PRO A 371 -0.89 -17.00 16.90
N GLU A 372 -1.91 -17.67 16.36
CA GLU A 372 -1.78 -18.44 15.12
C GLU A 372 -1.53 -17.51 13.94
N TYR A 373 -2.36 -16.47 13.80
CA TYR A 373 -2.18 -15.41 12.81
C TYR A 373 -0.79 -14.77 12.92
N VAL A 374 -0.36 -14.39 14.12
CA VAL A 374 0.96 -13.78 14.35
C VAL A 374 2.10 -14.74 13.97
N ASN A 375 1.96 -16.03 14.23
CA ASN A 375 2.97 -17.03 13.85
C ASN A 375 3.05 -17.22 12.33
N GLU A 376 1.91 -17.24 11.63
CA GLU A 376 1.88 -17.31 10.17
C GLU A 376 2.45 -16.04 9.54
N LEU A 377 2.08 -14.86 10.04
CA LEU A 377 2.62 -13.57 9.62
C LEU A 377 4.15 -13.51 9.79
N ASN A 378 4.69 -13.94 10.93
CA ASN A 378 6.14 -13.97 11.13
C ASN A 378 6.85 -14.92 10.17
N ARG A 379 6.23 -16.06 9.82
CA ARG A 379 6.77 -17.01 8.84
C ARG A 379 6.79 -16.42 7.43
N GLU A 380 5.71 -15.72 7.06
CA GLU A 380 5.60 -15.01 5.79
C GLU A 380 6.66 -13.92 5.69
N ILE A 381 6.78 -13.06 6.72
CA ILE A 381 7.81 -12.01 6.79
C ILE A 381 9.21 -12.61 6.58
N ASP A 382 9.53 -13.71 7.27
CA ASP A 382 10.83 -14.37 7.13
C ASP A 382 11.04 -14.92 5.72
N THR A 383 10.03 -15.56 5.14
CA THR A 383 10.09 -16.12 3.78
C THR A 383 10.31 -15.02 2.74
N LEU A 384 9.53 -13.95 2.81
CA LEU A 384 9.61 -12.82 1.88
C LEU A 384 10.94 -12.06 1.99
N TYR A 385 11.51 -11.92 3.20
CA TYR A 385 12.84 -11.32 3.36
C TYR A 385 13.95 -12.16 2.74
N HIS A 386 13.83 -13.48 2.78
CA HIS A 386 14.82 -14.43 2.27
C HIS A 386 14.59 -14.84 0.82
N ASP A 387 13.59 -14.26 0.14
CA ASP A 387 13.35 -14.54 -1.27
C ASP A 387 14.53 -14.08 -2.16
N ALA A 388 14.58 -14.58 -3.39
CA ALA A 388 15.65 -14.37 -4.35
C ALA A 388 15.89 -12.89 -4.69
N GLU A 389 16.98 -12.62 -5.41
CA GLU A 389 17.26 -11.32 -6.01
C GLU A 389 16.30 -11.02 -7.18
N GLY A 390 16.26 -9.78 -7.64
CA GLY A 390 15.42 -9.34 -8.75
C GLY A 390 14.15 -8.60 -8.32
N ARG A 391 13.35 -8.17 -9.31
CA ARG A 391 12.20 -7.29 -9.08
C ARG A 391 11.17 -7.87 -8.11
N THR A 392 10.72 -9.11 -8.34
CA THR A 392 9.76 -9.79 -7.45
C THR A 392 10.31 -9.97 -6.05
N GLY A 393 11.55 -10.43 -5.91
CA GLY A 393 12.16 -10.58 -4.58
C GLY A 393 12.38 -9.26 -3.82
N ARG A 394 12.51 -8.12 -4.52
CA ARG A 394 12.48 -6.79 -3.89
C ARG A 394 11.08 -6.38 -3.46
N ILE A 395 10.06 -6.67 -4.27
CA ILE A 395 8.65 -6.49 -3.90
C ILE A 395 8.33 -7.26 -2.62
N HIS A 396 8.73 -8.54 -2.55
CA HIS A 396 8.58 -9.37 -1.36
C HIS A 396 9.28 -8.77 -0.14
N LYS A 397 10.53 -8.34 -0.28
CA LYS A 397 11.26 -7.66 0.81
C LYS A 397 10.58 -6.37 1.28
N MET A 398 9.92 -5.62 0.38
CA MET A 398 9.17 -4.41 0.76
C MET A 398 7.86 -4.77 1.47
N GLN A 399 7.12 -5.77 0.98
CA GLN A 399 5.95 -6.33 1.66
C GLN A 399 6.31 -6.80 3.07
N ALA A 400 7.38 -7.59 3.23
CA ALA A 400 7.89 -8.04 4.51
C ALA A 400 8.22 -6.88 5.46
N PHE A 401 8.82 -5.81 4.94
CA PHE A 401 9.17 -4.62 5.73
C PHE A 401 7.95 -3.86 6.23
N ILE A 402 6.93 -3.68 5.38
CA ILE A 402 5.67 -3.06 5.78
C ILE A 402 4.94 -3.95 6.80
N MET A 403 4.92 -5.26 6.60
CA MET A 403 4.34 -6.22 7.54
C MET A 403 5.04 -6.21 8.91
N GLU A 404 6.37 -6.24 8.96
CA GLU A 404 7.14 -6.15 10.20
C GLU A 404 6.86 -4.83 10.94
N LEU A 405 6.85 -3.72 10.20
CA LEU A 405 6.54 -2.40 10.75
C LEU A 405 5.12 -2.35 11.31
N ALA A 406 4.14 -2.86 10.56
CA ALA A 406 2.74 -2.90 10.96
C ALA A 406 2.53 -3.80 12.19
N LEU A 407 3.12 -5.00 12.20
CA LEU A 407 3.10 -5.91 13.35
C LEU A 407 3.65 -5.22 14.60
N HIS A 408 4.82 -4.58 14.48
CA HIS A 408 5.45 -3.87 15.59
C HIS A 408 4.60 -2.70 16.11
N ALA A 409 4.06 -1.88 15.21
CA ALA A 409 3.27 -0.70 15.58
C ALA A 409 1.89 -1.08 16.15
N LYS A 410 1.16 -1.97 15.46
CA LYS A 410 -0.20 -2.37 15.85
C LYS A 410 -0.22 -3.25 17.11
N THR A 411 0.86 -3.98 17.42
CA THR A 411 0.98 -4.67 18.73
C THR A 411 1.05 -3.67 19.90
N LYS A 412 1.60 -2.47 19.68
CA LYS A 412 1.67 -1.41 20.71
C LYS A 412 0.42 -0.54 20.73
N ASN A 413 -0.19 -0.31 19.57
CA ASN A 413 -1.43 0.43 19.40
C ASN A 413 -2.27 -0.24 18.30
N PRO A 414 -3.24 -1.11 18.63
CA PRO A 414 -4.06 -1.82 17.64
C PRO A 414 -4.78 -0.91 16.65
N ASP A 415 -5.09 0.32 17.06
CA ASP A 415 -5.75 1.31 16.21
C ASP A 415 -4.77 2.08 15.30
N PHE A 416 -3.46 1.84 15.36
CA PHE A 416 -2.47 2.56 14.56
C PHE A 416 -2.64 2.28 13.06
N LYS A 417 -2.69 3.35 12.25
CA LYS A 417 -2.94 3.24 10.81
C LYS A 417 -1.66 3.11 10.00
N ILE A 418 -1.68 2.26 8.98
CA ILE A 418 -0.59 2.08 8.02
C ILE A 418 -1.10 2.49 6.64
N ILE A 419 -0.46 3.50 6.03
CA ILE A 419 -0.86 4.02 4.71
C ILE A 419 0.37 4.04 3.81
N GLY A 420 0.34 3.37 2.66
CA GLY A 420 1.46 3.38 1.70
C GLY A 420 1.35 4.48 0.65
N GLN A 421 2.47 5.02 0.16
CA GLN A 421 2.51 5.99 -0.96
C GLN A 421 2.81 5.31 -2.31
N ASN A 422 2.08 5.68 -3.38
CA ASN A 422 2.28 5.32 -4.80
C ASN A 422 2.22 3.84 -5.21
N ALA A 423 2.45 2.90 -4.29
CA ALA A 423 2.71 1.49 -4.60
C ALA A 423 1.59 0.52 -4.15
N PRO A 424 0.30 0.74 -4.47
CA PRO A 424 -0.76 -0.18 -4.07
C PRO A 424 -0.63 -1.54 -4.76
N PHE A 425 0.26 -1.70 -5.75
CA PHE A 425 0.61 -3.01 -6.28
C PHE A 425 1.15 -3.95 -5.19
N LEU A 426 1.74 -3.41 -4.11
CA LEU A 426 2.20 -4.18 -2.95
C LEU A 426 1.05 -4.86 -2.20
N ALA A 427 -0.21 -4.50 -2.47
CA ALA A 427 -1.38 -5.19 -1.92
C ALA A 427 -1.60 -6.59 -2.54
N TYR A 428 -0.90 -6.94 -3.61
CA TYR A 428 -1.11 -8.19 -4.37
C TYR A 428 0.13 -9.11 -4.34
N ASN A 429 -0.08 -10.40 -4.55
CA ASN A 429 1.00 -11.39 -4.60
C ASN A 429 1.98 -11.05 -5.73
N ASP A 430 3.28 -11.13 -5.47
CA ASP A 430 4.37 -10.71 -6.36
C ASP A 430 4.29 -9.27 -6.88
N GLY A 431 3.42 -8.43 -6.32
CA GLY A 431 3.13 -7.09 -6.85
C GLY A 431 2.26 -7.09 -8.11
N ALA A 432 1.51 -8.17 -8.35
CA ALA A 432 0.76 -8.41 -9.57
C ALA A 432 -0.73 -8.57 -9.26
N PHE A 433 -1.56 -7.65 -9.74
CA PHE A 433 -3.02 -7.61 -9.51
C PHE A 433 -3.70 -8.94 -9.86
N GLU A 434 -3.25 -9.57 -10.95
CA GLU A 434 -3.78 -10.83 -11.45
C GLU A 434 -3.47 -12.06 -10.59
N LYS A 435 -2.57 -11.93 -9.62
CA LYS A 435 -2.20 -13.00 -8.69
C LYS A 435 -2.97 -12.92 -7.36
N GLY A 436 -4.00 -12.09 -7.29
CA GLY A 436 -4.82 -11.90 -6.10
C GLY A 436 -4.11 -11.14 -4.98
N ASP A 437 -4.84 -10.90 -3.90
CA ASP A 437 -4.35 -10.12 -2.77
C ASP A 437 -3.25 -10.85 -2.00
N GLN A 438 -2.28 -10.10 -1.50
CA GLN A 438 -1.35 -10.59 -0.50
C GLN A 438 -2.06 -10.62 0.86
N SER A 439 -2.22 -11.83 1.41
CA SER A 439 -3.11 -12.14 2.52
C SER A 439 -2.88 -11.33 3.81
N PHE A 440 -1.67 -10.88 4.08
CA PHE A 440 -1.35 -10.08 5.26
C PHE A 440 -1.33 -8.57 4.97
N MET A 441 -0.94 -8.16 3.76
CA MET A 441 -1.01 -6.75 3.36
C MET A 441 -2.44 -6.25 3.40
N LYS A 442 -3.40 -7.05 2.91
CA LYS A 442 -4.82 -6.70 2.95
C LYS A 442 -5.34 -6.47 4.37
N ASP A 443 -4.76 -7.12 5.39
CA ASP A 443 -5.19 -6.99 6.78
C ASP A 443 -4.50 -5.81 7.48
N LEU A 444 -3.21 -5.65 7.22
CA LEU A 444 -2.33 -4.75 7.98
C LEU A 444 -2.28 -3.32 7.42
N VAL A 445 -2.57 -3.13 6.12
CA VAL A 445 -2.57 -1.81 5.47
C VAL A 445 -3.97 -1.22 5.49
N ASP A 446 -4.11 -0.01 6.02
CA ASP A 446 -5.40 0.69 6.18
C ASP A 446 -5.73 1.60 4.99
N GLY A 447 -4.74 1.93 4.15
CA GLY A 447 -4.95 2.79 2.99
C GLY A 447 -3.73 3.01 2.10
N TRP A 448 -3.95 3.77 1.03
CA TRP A 448 -2.94 4.17 0.06
C TRP A 448 -3.07 5.65 -0.28
N GLY A 449 -1.96 6.38 -0.29
CA GLY A 449 -1.88 7.72 -0.87
C GLY A 449 -1.17 7.69 -2.20
N ALA A 450 -1.48 8.63 -3.08
CA ALA A 450 -0.81 8.80 -4.35
C ALA A 450 -0.57 10.27 -4.69
N GLU A 451 0.44 10.50 -5.51
CA GLU A 451 0.60 11.76 -6.21
C GLU A 451 0.33 11.56 -7.71
N GLY A 452 -0.68 12.25 -8.24
CA GLY A 452 -0.98 12.32 -9.66
C GLY A 452 -1.78 11.14 -10.23
N ILE A 453 -2.22 10.18 -9.42
CA ILE A 453 -2.90 9.00 -9.95
C ILE A 453 -4.32 9.31 -10.41
N VAL A 454 -5.03 10.20 -9.74
CA VAL A 454 -6.38 10.58 -10.19
C VAL A 454 -6.32 11.30 -11.53
N GLY A 455 -5.33 12.17 -11.73
CA GLY A 455 -5.12 12.87 -13.00
C GLY A 455 -6.21 13.89 -13.33
N LYS A 456 -6.15 14.47 -14.53
CA LYS A 456 -6.92 15.68 -14.91
C LYS A 456 -7.75 15.55 -16.20
N ASP A 457 -7.89 14.32 -16.70
CA ASP A 457 -8.65 14.00 -17.92
C ASP A 457 -10.16 13.87 -17.69
N GLU A 458 -10.94 13.92 -18.76
CA GLU A 458 -12.41 13.79 -18.70
C GLU A 458 -12.91 12.33 -18.51
N SER A 459 -12.06 11.33 -18.76
CA SER A 459 -12.45 9.92 -18.68
C SER A 459 -12.67 9.48 -17.22
N LEU A 460 -13.86 8.95 -16.95
CA LEU A 460 -14.18 8.29 -15.67
C LEU A 460 -13.77 6.81 -15.64
N THR A 461 -13.34 6.25 -16.77
CA THR A 461 -12.81 4.88 -16.82
C THR A 461 -11.36 4.89 -16.34
N PRO A 462 -11.02 4.18 -15.25
CA PRO A 462 -9.65 4.10 -14.77
C PRO A 462 -8.76 3.34 -15.76
N SER A 463 -7.53 3.80 -15.94
CA SER A 463 -6.47 3.05 -16.62
C SER A 463 -6.06 1.80 -15.83
N ILE A 464 -5.22 0.95 -16.40
CA ILE A 464 -4.70 -0.23 -15.68
C ILE A 464 -3.95 0.14 -14.39
N PHE A 465 -3.23 1.28 -14.38
CA PHE A 465 -2.51 1.78 -13.22
C PHE A 465 -3.44 2.43 -12.18
N GLN A 466 -4.57 3.00 -12.63
CA GLN A 466 -5.58 3.60 -11.74
C GLN A 466 -6.49 2.55 -11.13
N ARG A 467 -6.78 1.46 -11.87
CA ARG A 467 -7.74 0.42 -11.46
C ARG A 467 -7.36 -0.21 -10.12
N ILE A 468 -6.07 -0.44 -9.87
CA ILE A 468 -5.61 -1.02 -8.60
C ILE A 468 -5.88 -0.11 -7.41
N TYR A 469 -5.99 1.21 -7.58
CA TYR A 469 -6.40 2.12 -6.50
C TYR A 469 -7.91 2.07 -6.27
N VAL A 470 -8.69 2.05 -7.36
CA VAL A 470 -10.15 1.90 -7.29
C VAL A 470 -10.52 0.57 -6.64
N ASP A 471 -9.79 -0.49 -6.94
CA ASP A 471 -9.94 -1.81 -6.31
C ASP A 471 -9.76 -1.74 -4.79
N GLN A 472 -8.71 -1.07 -4.32
CA GLN A 472 -8.47 -0.88 -2.88
C GLN A 472 -9.59 -0.07 -2.21
N VAL A 473 -10.13 0.96 -2.87
CA VAL A 473 -11.32 1.68 -2.35
C VAL A 473 -12.50 0.73 -2.18
N LYS A 474 -12.79 -0.11 -3.18
CA LYS A 474 -13.89 -1.09 -3.12
C LYS A 474 -13.69 -2.15 -2.04
N LYS A 475 -12.43 -2.51 -1.76
CA LYS A 475 -12.03 -3.36 -0.62
C LYS A 475 -12.04 -2.64 0.73
N GLY A 476 -12.63 -1.45 0.80
CA GLY A 476 -12.78 -0.70 2.05
C GLY A 476 -11.47 -0.11 2.57
N LYS A 477 -10.51 0.20 1.68
CA LYS A 477 -9.30 0.94 2.05
C LYS A 477 -9.49 2.44 1.82
N PHE A 478 -8.85 3.23 2.66
CA PHE A 478 -8.79 4.67 2.42
C PHE A 478 -7.80 4.96 1.30
N VAL A 479 -8.24 5.65 0.26
CA VAL A 479 -7.34 6.09 -0.81
C VAL A 479 -7.40 7.60 -0.94
N SER A 480 -6.22 8.23 -0.95
CA SER A 480 -6.06 9.68 -1.04
C SER A 480 -5.17 10.06 -2.21
N ASP A 481 -5.45 11.16 -2.91
CA ASP A 481 -4.62 11.61 -4.03
C ASP A 481 -4.36 13.12 -4.03
N THR A 482 -3.12 13.51 -4.35
CA THR A 482 -2.79 14.87 -4.77
C THR A 482 -2.45 14.93 -6.27
N THR A 483 -3.25 15.64 -7.07
CA THR A 483 -2.96 15.86 -8.49
C THR A 483 -2.79 17.35 -8.75
N THR A 484 -1.75 17.73 -9.50
CA THR A 484 -1.56 19.13 -9.93
C THR A 484 -2.57 19.52 -11.00
N VAL A 485 -3.31 20.60 -10.74
CA VAL A 485 -4.31 21.18 -11.64
C VAL A 485 -4.01 22.66 -11.88
N GLN A 486 -4.12 23.09 -13.13
CA GLN A 486 -3.71 24.43 -13.57
C GLN A 486 -4.84 25.23 -14.24
N SER A 487 -6.05 24.68 -14.34
CA SER A 487 -7.24 25.36 -14.86
C SER A 487 -8.52 24.91 -14.15
N GLU A 488 -9.58 25.72 -14.19
CA GLU A 488 -10.90 25.34 -13.63
C GLU A 488 -11.43 24.03 -14.23
N GLU A 489 -11.17 23.77 -15.52
CA GLU A 489 -11.57 22.54 -16.21
C GLU A 489 -10.82 21.31 -15.66
N GLN A 490 -9.50 21.43 -15.47
CA GLN A 490 -8.70 20.36 -14.88
C GLN A 490 -9.12 20.05 -13.44
N LEU A 491 -9.43 21.08 -12.65
CA LEU A 491 -9.96 20.91 -11.29
C LEU A 491 -11.31 20.18 -11.32
N ALA A 492 -12.23 20.58 -12.19
CA ALA A 492 -13.53 19.93 -12.32
C ALA A 492 -13.41 18.45 -12.73
N ASN A 493 -12.53 18.14 -13.70
CA ASN A 493 -12.26 16.78 -14.16
C ASN A 493 -11.67 15.91 -13.04
N TYR A 494 -10.65 16.42 -12.36
CA TYR A 494 -10.04 15.76 -11.21
C TYR A 494 -11.07 15.41 -10.13
N LEU A 495 -11.90 16.38 -9.73
CA LEU A 495 -12.93 16.17 -8.71
C LEU A 495 -14.02 15.18 -9.17
N ALA A 496 -14.38 15.18 -10.45
CA ALA A 496 -15.33 14.22 -11.02
C ALA A 496 -14.79 12.79 -10.97
N ARG A 497 -13.50 12.58 -11.30
CA ARG A 497 -12.84 11.27 -11.20
C ARG A 497 -12.70 10.80 -9.76
N ALA A 498 -12.20 11.67 -8.87
CA ALA A 498 -12.07 11.36 -7.44
C ALA A 498 -13.42 10.93 -6.84
N ASN A 499 -14.51 11.63 -7.19
CA ASN A 499 -15.87 11.26 -6.81
C ASN A 499 -16.31 9.91 -7.37
N ALA A 500 -16.09 9.66 -8.67
CA ALA A 500 -16.48 8.42 -9.32
C ALA A 500 -15.75 7.21 -8.73
N TRP A 501 -14.54 7.41 -8.22
CA TRP A 501 -13.66 6.34 -7.73
C TRP A 501 -13.61 6.23 -6.21
N GLY A 502 -14.31 7.11 -5.48
CA GLY A 502 -14.30 7.13 -4.01
C GLY A 502 -12.95 7.52 -3.40
N ILE A 503 -12.08 8.19 -4.16
CA ILE A 503 -10.77 8.65 -3.70
C ILE A 503 -10.91 10.01 -3.01
N ALA A 504 -10.30 10.16 -1.84
CA ALA A 504 -10.26 11.42 -1.10
C ALA A 504 -9.33 12.43 -1.80
N PRO A 505 -9.83 13.58 -2.27
CA PRO A 505 -9.04 14.51 -3.07
C PRO A 505 -8.34 15.60 -2.23
N TYR A 506 -7.14 15.99 -2.67
CA TYR A 506 -6.46 17.22 -2.27
C TYR A 506 -5.71 17.82 -3.48
N PRO A 507 -6.38 18.64 -4.31
CA PRO A 507 -5.80 19.16 -5.55
C PRO A 507 -4.66 20.14 -5.30
N LYS A 508 -3.56 19.97 -6.04
CA LYS A 508 -2.40 20.86 -6.06
C LYS A 508 -2.64 22.00 -7.06
N LEU A 509 -3.08 23.16 -6.58
CA LEU A 509 -3.41 24.31 -7.45
C LEU A 509 -2.15 25.02 -7.96
N GLY A 510 -1.87 24.94 -9.26
CA GLY A 510 -0.73 25.59 -9.91
C GLY A 510 -1.11 26.52 -11.07
N GLY A 511 -0.12 27.18 -11.66
CA GLY A 511 -0.26 27.98 -12.88
C GLY A 511 -1.23 29.16 -12.73
N GLU A 512 -1.92 29.50 -13.82
CA GLU A 512 -2.90 30.60 -13.85
C GLU A 512 -4.03 30.40 -12.82
N LEU A 513 -4.49 29.15 -12.62
CA LEU A 513 -5.54 28.86 -11.64
C LEU A 513 -5.14 29.26 -10.21
N ALA A 514 -3.90 28.99 -9.81
CA ALA A 514 -3.41 29.38 -8.49
C ALA A 514 -3.41 30.91 -8.33
N GLN A 515 -3.01 31.64 -9.37
CA GLN A 515 -2.99 33.11 -9.37
C GLN A 515 -4.42 33.70 -9.31
N GLU A 516 -5.37 33.09 -10.00
CA GLU A 516 -6.77 33.51 -10.01
C GLU A 516 -7.47 33.29 -8.66
N LEU A 517 -7.25 32.11 -8.06
CA LEU A 517 -7.93 31.72 -6.82
C LEU A 517 -7.27 32.27 -5.56
N LEU A 518 -5.95 32.45 -5.58
CA LEU A 518 -5.14 32.87 -4.42
C LEU A 518 -4.29 34.12 -4.74
N PRO A 519 -4.92 35.23 -5.20
CA PRO A 519 -4.18 36.42 -5.60
C PRO A 519 -3.46 37.04 -4.40
N GLY A 520 -2.17 37.31 -4.56
CA GLY A 520 -1.36 37.86 -3.48
C GLY A 520 -0.75 36.81 -2.53
N GLN A 521 -1.11 35.53 -2.68
CA GLN A 521 -0.66 34.43 -1.81
C GLN A 521 0.11 33.34 -2.55
N ARG A 522 -0.05 33.18 -3.88
CA ARG A 522 0.68 32.16 -4.65
C ARG A 522 0.95 32.61 -6.09
N TRP A 523 2.17 32.36 -6.56
CA TRP A 523 2.61 32.61 -7.95
C TRP A 523 3.29 31.37 -8.57
N ALA A 524 3.07 30.20 -7.99
CA ALA A 524 3.74 28.95 -8.36
C ALA A 524 3.14 28.29 -9.61
N ASN A 525 3.99 27.86 -10.54
CA ASN A 525 3.58 27.07 -11.70
C ASN A 525 3.22 25.62 -11.36
N ASN A 526 3.85 25.03 -10.32
CA ASN A 526 3.77 23.58 -10.06
C ASN A 526 2.72 23.16 -9.00
N GLY A 527 2.09 24.14 -8.35
CA GLY A 527 1.02 23.93 -7.39
C GLY A 527 1.43 23.25 -6.08
N ASP A 528 2.07 24.02 -5.20
CA ASP A 528 2.59 23.51 -3.94
C ASP A 528 1.49 23.16 -2.92
N TYR A 529 1.81 22.25 -2.00
CA TYR A 529 0.92 21.80 -0.91
C TYR A 529 1.38 22.32 0.47
N PHE A 530 2.18 23.38 0.49
CA PHE A 530 2.79 23.87 1.73
C PHE A 530 1.82 24.59 2.69
N TRP A 531 0.66 25.01 2.19
CA TRP A 531 -0.34 25.73 2.98
C TRP A 531 -1.47 24.81 3.44
N VAL A 532 -2.09 25.20 4.55
CA VAL A 532 -3.37 24.63 4.99
C VAL A 532 -4.47 25.41 4.28
N GLU A 533 -4.93 24.88 3.16
CA GLU A 533 -5.85 25.59 2.26
C GLU A 533 -7.30 25.62 2.76
N ASP A 534 -8.03 26.66 2.33
CA ASP A 534 -9.47 26.72 2.54
C ASP A 534 -10.16 25.70 1.61
N PRO A 535 -11.00 24.78 2.13
CA PRO A 535 -11.72 23.81 1.32
C PRO A 535 -12.51 24.40 0.14
N ALA A 536 -13.04 25.62 0.30
CA ALA A 536 -13.79 26.30 -0.75
C ALA A 536 -12.91 26.74 -1.93
N VAL A 537 -11.62 27.00 -1.68
CA VAL A 537 -10.64 27.30 -2.74
C VAL A 537 -10.35 26.05 -3.57
N LEU A 538 -10.33 24.89 -2.91
CA LEU A 538 -10.06 23.60 -3.52
C LEU A 538 -11.30 22.95 -4.17
N GLY A 539 -12.49 23.53 -4.00
CA GLY A 539 -13.75 22.98 -4.53
C GLY A 539 -14.20 21.68 -3.86
N ILE A 540 -13.83 21.49 -2.58
CA ILE A 540 -14.10 20.28 -1.80
C ILE A 540 -14.92 20.56 -0.53
N GLU A 541 -15.51 21.75 -0.40
CA GLU A 541 -16.21 22.20 0.80
C GLU A 541 -17.41 21.32 1.18
N ASP A 542 -18.02 20.63 0.22
CA ASP A 542 -19.14 19.71 0.43
C ASP A 542 -18.74 18.41 1.17
N ARG A 543 -17.43 18.15 1.27
CA ARG A 543 -16.87 16.99 1.97
C ARG A 543 -16.62 17.25 3.45
N PHE A 544 -16.69 18.49 3.90
CA PHE A 544 -16.33 18.89 5.26
C PHE A 544 -17.52 18.81 6.21
N ASP A 545 -17.28 18.21 7.37
CA ASP A 545 -18.19 18.18 8.50
C ASP A 545 -17.36 18.16 9.78
N GLY A 546 -17.18 19.34 10.38
CA GLY A 546 -16.36 19.50 11.58
C GLY A 546 -16.87 18.73 12.81
N LYS A 547 -18.08 18.15 12.75
CA LYS A 547 -18.64 17.29 13.81
C LYS A 547 -18.50 15.80 13.53
N ARG A 548 -18.07 15.42 12.33
CA ARG A 548 -17.89 14.01 11.99
C ARG A 548 -16.71 13.44 12.75
N ASP A 549 -16.98 12.38 13.49
CA ASP A 549 -15.94 11.54 14.08
C ASP A 549 -15.39 10.59 13.01
N VAL A 550 -14.08 10.65 12.81
CA VAL A 550 -13.33 9.74 11.93
C VAL A 550 -12.59 8.77 12.84
N ASN A 551 -13.16 7.59 13.07
CA ASN A 551 -12.56 6.56 13.92
C ASN A 551 -11.86 5.49 13.06
N LYS A 552 -12.41 5.22 11.88
CA LYS A 552 -11.78 4.44 10.82
C LYS A 552 -11.43 5.37 9.66
N LEU A 553 -10.36 5.08 8.91
CA LEU A 553 -10.00 5.92 7.77
C LEU A 553 -11.08 5.95 6.68
N THR A 554 -11.89 4.90 6.57
CA THR A 554 -13.04 4.85 5.65
C THR A 554 -14.18 5.81 6.02
N ASP A 555 -14.21 6.38 7.24
CA ASP A 555 -15.16 7.43 7.62
C ASP A 555 -14.78 8.80 7.02
N ALA A 556 -13.52 8.95 6.60
CA ALA A 556 -13.00 10.18 6.04
C ALA A 556 -13.53 10.44 4.63
N ARG A 557 -13.79 11.71 4.31
CA ARG A 557 -14.20 12.14 2.95
C ARG A 557 -13.25 13.16 2.35
N ASN A 558 -12.32 13.69 3.12
CA ASN A 558 -11.34 14.68 2.70
C ASN A 558 -10.03 14.42 3.46
N TYR A 559 -8.94 15.00 2.98
CA TYR A 559 -7.67 14.96 3.69
C TYR A 559 -6.80 16.16 3.35
N LEU A 560 -5.79 16.39 4.16
CA LEU A 560 -4.75 17.40 3.96
C LEU A 560 -3.40 16.71 3.80
N TYR A 561 -2.68 17.05 2.74
CA TYR A 561 -1.27 16.72 2.58
C TYR A 561 -0.41 17.94 2.92
N ASN A 562 0.25 17.93 4.08
CA ASN A 562 1.10 19.04 4.53
C ASN A 562 2.33 18.53 5.29
N ILE A 563 3.09 17.63 4.64
CA ILE A 563 4.36 17.12 5.21
C ILE A 563 5.45 18.20 5.25
N ASN A 564 5.30 19.24 4.44
CA ASN A 564 6.22 20.36 4.35
C ASN A 564 5.51 21.67 4.72
N GLY A 565 5.69 22.11 5.96
CA GLY A 565 5.15 23.36 6.50
C GLY A 565 5.99 24.59 6.18
N ARG A 566 6.73 24.65 5.06
CA ARG A 566 7.69 25.72 4.72
C ARG A 566 7.19 27.16 4.97
N PRO A 567 5.94 27.55 4.65
CA PRO A 567 5.41 28.87 5.01
C PRO A 567 5.55 29.23 6.48
N TYR A 568 5.56 28.23 7.33
CA TYR A 568 5.62 28.30 8.77
C TYR A 568 6.92 27.77 9.37
N ASP A 569 7.95 27.47 8.56
CA ASP A 569 9.22 26.88 9.02
C ASP A 569 9.94 27.74 10.08
N ASN A 570 11.13 27.34 10.54
CA ASN A 570 11.90 28.09 11.53
C ASN A 570 12.33 29.49 11.02
N TRP A 571 11.42 30.47 11.04
CA TRP A 571 11.62 31.83 10.52
C TRP A 571 12.81 32.55 11.16
N MET A 572 13.16 32.21 12.40
CA MET A 572 14.36 32.73 13.06
C MET A 572 15.64 32.39 12.29
N ASP A 573 15.74 31.20 11.69
CA ASP A 573 16.91 30.84 10.90
C ASP A 573 16.89 31.57 9.54
N TRP A 574 15.71 31.81 8.98
CA TRP A 574 15.58 32.56 7.72
C TRP A 574 16.07 34.01 7.88
N ASP A 575 15.74 34.66 8.99
CA ASP A 575 16.21 36.02 9.28
C ASP A 575 17.73 36.06 9.56
N LYS A 576 18.30 35.05 10.25
CA LYS A 576 19.76 34.96 10.44
C LYS A 576 20.49 34.79 9.11
N GLU A 577 20.01 33.90 8.25
CA GLU A 577 20.57 33.68 6.93
C GLU A 577 20.50 34.97 6.11
N GLU A 578 19.38 35.70 6.18
CA GLU A 578 19.25 37.01 5.54
C GLU A 578 20.32 38.03 5.99
N GLU A 579 20.72 38.02 7.26
CA GLU A 579 21.82 38.88 7.75
C GLU A 579 23.19 38.44 7.25
N GLU A 580 23.38 37.14 6.99
CA GLU A 580 24.63 36.55 6.52
C GLU A 580 24.83 36.68 5.00
N PHE A 581 23.75 36.73 4.23
CA PHE A 581 23.78 36.94 2.78
C PHE A 581 23.68 38.43 2.42
N GLY A 582 24.58 38.93 1.57
CA GLY A 582 24.48 40.28 1.02
C GLY A 582 23.14 40.48 0.30
N LYS A 583 22.54 41.68 0.40
CA LYS A 583 21.22 42.03 -0.18
C LYS A 583 20.92 41.31 -1.50
N GLY A 584 19.87 40.50 -1.51
CA GLY A 584 19.30 39.91 -2.72
C GLY A 584 19.99 38.63 -3.16
N ASP A 585 20.04 37.62 -2.29
CA ASP A 585 20.17 36.26 -2.80
C ASP A 585 18.94 35.99 -3.67
N GLY A 586 19.15 35.94 -4.99
CA GLY A 586 18.09 35.93 -5.98
C GLY A 586 17.10 34.80 -5.72
N ASP A 587 17.54 33.68 -5.15
CA ASP A 587 16.77 32.45 -4.96
C ASP A 587 15.51 32.66 -4.11
N ARG A 588 15.63 33.34 -2.97
CA ARG A 588 14.54 33.49 -1.99
C ARG A 588 13.52 34.57 -2.34
N THR A 589 13.87 35.46 -3.26
CA THR A 589 12.99 36.54 -3.74
C THR A 589 12.36 36.24 -5.10
N ARG A 590 12.57 35.03 -5.64
CA ARG A 590 12.04 34.59 -6.93
C ARG A 590 10.56 34.27 -6.84
N ILE A 591 9.73 35.26 -7.09
CA ILE A 591 8.28 35.13 -6.93
C ILE A 591 7.62 34.06 -7.83
N LEU A 592 8.30 33.51 -8.83
CA LEU A 592 7.79 32.42 -9.69
C LEU A 592 8.40 31.04 -9.37
N ASP A 593 9.35 30.97 -8.43
CA ASP A 593 9.95 29.72 -7.99
C ASP A 593 9.05 29.06 -6.94
N SER A 594 8.59 27.82 -7.19
CA SER A 594 7.69 27.06 -6.29
C SER A 594 8.18 27.08 -4.83
N TYR A 595 9.49 27.02 -4.61
CA TYR A 595 10.06 27.01 -3.27
C TYR A 595 10.02 28.36 -2.54
N SER A 596 9.85 29.49 -3.24
CA SER A 596 9.68 30.80 -2.60
C SER A 596 8.31 31.43 -2.83
N CYS A 597 7.48 30.81 -3.68
CA CYS A 597 6.14 31.24 -4.01
C CYS A 597 5.22 31.35 -2.79
N GLY A 598 4.60 32.50 -2.64
CA GLY A 598 3.66 32.80 -1.56
C GLY A 598 4.28 33.16 -0.21
N LEU A 599 5.60 33.02 -0.08
CA LEU A 599 6.30 33.49 1.11
C LEU A 599 6.42 35.01 1.12
N LEU A 600 6.57 35.64 -0.05
CA LEU A 600 6.60 37.10 -0.22
C LEU A 600 5.24 37.63 -0.64
N VAL A 601 4.81 38.73 -0.03
CA VAL A 601 3.56 39.42 -0.34
C VAL A 601 3.79 40.93 -0.49
N PRO A 602 2.92 41.65 -1.23
CA PRO A 602 2.99 43.11 -1.33
C PRO A 602 2.92 43.78 0.05
N SER A 603 3.83 44.71 0.33
CA SER A 603 3.92 45.42 1.61
C SER A 603 4.38 46.86 1.41
N GLU A 604 3.64 47.83 1.96
CA GLU A 604 3.95 49.27 1.82
C GLU A 604 5.37 49.61 2.34
N ASN A 605 5.82 48.88 3.37
CA ASN A 605 7.11 49.05 4.02
C ASN A 605 8.09 47.92 3.69
N GLY A 606 7.74 47.04 2.76
CA GLY A 606 8.55 45.90 2.37
C GLY A 606 9.92 46.29 1.84
N LYS A 607 10.91 45.44 2.14
CA LYS A 607 12.32 45.65 1.77
C LYS A 607 12.75 44.93 0.50
N TYR A 608 11.90 44.06 -0.04
CA TYR A 608 12.20 43.30 -1.25
C TYR A 608 11.48 43.86 -2.46
N THR A 609 12.12 43.65 -3.62
CA THR A 609 11.49 43.83 -4.93
C THR A 609 11.46 42.44 -5.57
N PRO A 610 10.31 42.01 -6.11
CA PRO A 610 10.20 40.73 -6.78
C PRO A 610 11.24 40.54 -7.87
N VAL A 611 11.78 39.33 -7.97
CA VAL A 611 12.66 38.91 -9.08
C VAL A 611 12.14 37.60 -9.67
N GLY A 612 12.62 37.25 -10.86
CA GLY A 612 12.22 36.05 -11.59
C GLY A 612 13.06 35.91 -12.85
N ASP A 613 12.99 34.75 -13.50
CA ASP A 613 13.77 34.47 -14.71
C ASP A 613 13.29 35.26 -15.92
N GLU A 614 11.98 35.48 -16.01
CA GLU A 614 11.33 36.20 -17.10
C GLU A 614 11.04 37.64 -16.66
N PRO A 615 11.79 38.65 -17.17
CA PRO A 615 11.63 40.03 -16.72
C PRO A 615 10.27 40.65 -17.07
N GLU A 616 9.58 40.11 -18.09
CA GLU A 616 8.24 40.56 -18.50
C GLU A 616 7.19 40.15 -17.46
N ASP A 617 7.18 38.89 -17.04
CA ASP A 617 6.27 38.39 -15.99
C ASP A 617 6.45 39.14 -14.66
N VAL A 618 7.71 39.38 -14.28
CA VAL A 618 8.03 40.16 -13.07
C VAL A 618 7.55 41.61 -13.20
N ALA A 619 7.67 42.21 -14.38
CA ALA A 619 7.22 43.58 -14.61
C ALA A 619 5.70 43.69 -14.53
N ASP A 620 4.96 42.73 -15.07
CA ASP A 620 3.50 42.69 -15.00
C ASP A 620 3.02 42.54 -13.54
N ILE A 621 3.67 41.66 -12.77
CA ILE A 621 3.35 41.48 -11.34
C ILE A 621 3.63 42.75 -10.54
N ILE A 622 4.72 43.45 -10.84
CA ILE A 622 5.06 44.75 -10.21
C ILE A 622 4.07 45.85 -10.63
N ASP A 623 3.62 45.90 -11.89
CA ASP A 623 2.62 46.88 -12.34
C ASP A 623 1.28 46.67 -11.61
N GLU A 624 0.90 45.41 -11.40
CA GLU A 624 -0.35 45.06 -10.72
C GLU A 624 -0.29 45.24 -9.20
N ASN A 625 0.81 44.86 -8.54
CA ASN A 625 0.89 44.70 -7.08
C ASN A 625 1.90 45.63 -6.39
N GLY A 626 2.72 46.36 -7.14
CA GLY A 626 3.76 47.26 -6.64
C GLY A 626 5.13 46.60 -6.50
N ASP A 627 6.16 47.42 -6.27
CA ASP A 627 7.58 47.04 -6.25
C ASP A 627 8.16 46.79 -4.84
N LYS A 628 7.32 46.86 -3.80
CA LYS A 628 7.71 46.66 -2.40
C LYS A 628 6.99 45.50 -1.75
N TRP A 629 7.77 44.54 -1.28
CA TRP A 629 7.30 43.26 -0.77
C TRP A 629 8.04 42.88 0.50
N ASP A 630 7.38 42.09 1.34
CA ASP A 630 7.96 41.52 2.55
C ASP A 630 7.49 40.08 2.75
N TRP A 631 8.11 39.34 3.67
CA TRP A 631 7.64 38.03 4.06
C TRP A 631 6.21 38.14 4.61
N TRP A 632 5.34 37.21 4.21
CA TRP A 632 3.92 37.19 4.57
C TRP A 632 3.70 37.28 6.08
N TRP A 633 4.55 36.62 6.87
CA TRP A 633 4.46 36.60 8.32
C TRP A 633 4.82 37.96 8.94
N ARG A 634 5.78 38.70 8.35
CA ARG A 634 6.11 40.07 8.77
C ARG A 634 4.99 41.05 8.40
N GLU A 635 4.42 40.91 7.21
CA GLU A 635 3.26 41.70 6.80
C GLU A 635 2.03 41.40 7.69
N ALA A 636 1.88 40.14 8.12
CA ALA A 636 0.87 39.74 9.09
C ALA A 636 1.15 40.23 10.53
N GLY A 637 2.31 40.86 10.76
CA GLY A 637 2.72 41.41 12.06
C GLY A 637 3.17 40.37 13.08
N LEU A 638 3.60 39.19 12.62
CA LEU A 638 4.16 38.11 13.44
C LEU A 638 5.66 38.34 13.69
N ASP A 639 6.18 37.74 14.77
CA ASP A 639 7.62 37.71 15.06
C ASP A 639 8.26 36.39 14.63
N GLU A 640 9.60 36.34 14.51
CA GLU A 640 10.32 35.19 13.96
C GLU A 640 10.18 33.89 14.77
N ASN A 641 9.62 33.94 15.98
CA ASN A 641 9.40 32.75 16.83
C ASN A 641 7.96 32.22 16.73
N ALA A 642 7.07 32.90 16.00
CA ALA A 642 5.66 32.55 15.93
C ALA A 642 5.35 31.40 14.94
N GLY A 643 6.31 30.98 14.11
CA GLY A 643 6.09 30.00 13.03
C GLY A 643 5.42 28.70 13.50
N ARG A 644 5.97 28.04 14.53
CA ARG A 644 5.46 26.77 15.04
C ARG A 644 4.02 26.84 15.50
N GLU A 645 3.71 27.83 16.33
CA GLU A 645 2.35 28.00 16.84
C GLU A 645 1.39 28.48 15.75
N THR A 646 1.88 29.22 14.75
CA THR A 646 1.09 29.63 13.58
C THR A 646 0.71 28.42 12.73
N TRP A 647 1.65 27.51 12.47
CA TRP A 647 1.40 26.24 11.77
C TRP A 647 0.39 25.37 12.52
N LEU A 648 0.65 25.12 13.82
CA LEU A 648 -0.24 24.31 14.65
C LEU A 648 -1.65 24.90 14.70
N ASN A 649 -1.78 26.23 14.77
CA ASN A 649 -3.10 26.86 14.74
C ASN A 649 -3.77 26.78 13.36
N ALA A 650 -3.03 26.84 12.25
CA ALA A 650 -3.59 26.61 10.93
C ALA A 650 -4.19 25.19 10.84
N LEU A 651 -3.45 24.18 11.31
CA LEU A 651 -3.92 22.79 11.37
C LEU A 651 -5.14 22.62 12.29
N ARG A 652 -5.07 23.09 13.54
CA ARG A 652 -6.17 23.01 14.53
C ARG A 652 -7.45 23.65 14.01
N ASN A 653 -7.35 24.76 13.30
CA ASN A 653 -8.49 25.52 12.80
C ASN A 653 -9.06 25.00 11.46
N SER A 654 -8.47 23.97 10.88
CA SER A 654 -9.02 23.31 9.69
C SER A 654 -10.01 22.21 10.08
N ASP A 655 -10.94 21.86 9.19
CA ASP A 655 -11.94 20.79 9.42
C ASP A 655 -11.59 19.46 8.70
N TYR A 656 -10.32 19.29 8.28
CA TYR A 656 -9.89 18.08 7.58
C TYR A 656 -10.10 16.81 8.41
N ASP A 657 -10.61 15.75 7.78
CA ASP A 657 -10.89 14.43 8.37
C ASP A 657 -9.62 13.65 8.68
N VAL A 658 -8.61 13.78 7.81
CA VAL A 658 -7.28 13.18 7.93
C VAL A 658 -6.23 14.24 7.58
N ILE A 659 -5.15 14.32 8.35
CA ILE A 659 -4.02 15.20 8.03
C ILE A 659 -2.72 14.39 7.99
N TYR A 660 -1.95 14.54 6.92
CA TYR A 660 -0.60 13.99 6.78
C TYR A 660 0.40 15.12 7.05
N ILE A 661 1.23 14.95 8.07
CA ILE A 661 2.26 15.92 8.47
C ILE A 661 3.56 15.19 8.80
N ASP A 662 4.67 15.90 8.81
CA ASP A 662 5.92 15.34 9.31
C ASP A 662 5.91 15.26 10.86
N SER A 663 6.64 14.29 11.42
CA SER A 663 6.82 14.15 12.88
C SER A 663 7.66 15.29 13.48
N PHE A 664 8.31 16.10 12.64
CA PHE A 664 9.08 17.28 13.00
C PHE A 664 8.44 18.54 12.44
N TYR A 665 8.43 19.61 13.24
CA TYR A 665 7.94 20.92 12.81
C TYR A 665 8.80 21.49 11.67
N ASN A 666 10.12 21.35 11.77
CA ASN A 666 11.10 21.85 10.80
C ASN A 666 11.82 20.68 10.12
N HIS A 667 11.09 19.87 9.35
CA HIS A 667 11.58 18.63 8.73
C HIS A 667 12.90 18.76 7.94
N ARG A 668 13.17 19.91 7.30
CA ARG A 668 14.41 20.18 6.55
C ARG A 668 15.60 20.61 7.41
N ALA A 669 15.39 20.84 8.70
CA ALA A 669 16.51 21.15 9.58
C ALA A 669 17.42 19.94 9.74
N ARG A 670 18.71 20.20 9.96
CA ARG A 670 19.68 19.14 10.27
C ARG A 670 19.30 18.38 11.53
N PRO A 671 19.77 17.13 11.70
CA PRO A 671 19.41 16.29 12.84
C PRO A 671 19.59 16.99 14.20
N GLU A 672 20.66 17.76 14.38
CA GLU A 672 20.94 18.51 15.62
C GLU A 672 20.00 19.70 15.90
N ASN A 673 19.28 20.17 14.87
CA ASN A 673 18.37 21.32 14.90
C ASN A 673 16.90 20.94 14.60
N GLN A 674 16.62 19.67 14.31
CA GLN A 674 15.25 19.19 14.17
C GLN A 674 14.52 19.29 15.49
N THR A 675 13.26 19.72 15.42
CA THR A 675 12.39 19.85 16.58
C THR A 675 11.17 18.96 16.41
N PRO A 676 11.14 17.80 17.09
CA PRO A 676 9.99 16.90 17.01
C PRO A 676 8.73 17.56 17.58
N LEU A 677 7.57 17.16 17.08
CA LEU A 677 6.30 17.45 17.71
C LEU A 677 6.19 16.73 19.06
N THR A 678 5.56 17.37 20.03
CA THR A 678 5.29 16.80 21.36
C THR A 678 3.98 16.01 21.36
N PRO A 679 3.80 15.06 22.30
CA PRO A 679 2.53 14.35 22.44
C PRO A 679 1.33 15.28 22.63
N GLU A 680 1.49 16.36 23.39
CA GLU A 680 0.43 17.34 23.61
C GLU A 680 0.06 18.12 22.34
N GLU A 681 1.05 18.42 21.49
CA GLU A 681 0.79 19.07 20.20
C GLU A 681 0.04 18.13 19.26
N VAL A 682 0.50 16.89 19.09
CA VAL A 682 -0.17 15.90 18.23
C VAL A 682 -1.59 15.63 18.71
N GLU A 683 -1.79 15.42 20.01
CA GLU A 683 -3.12 15.22 20.60
C GLU A 683 -4.04 16.43 20.37
N SER A 684 -3.49 17.65 20.43
CA SER A 684 -4.26 18.87 20.15
C SER A 684 -4.77 18.95 18.70
N LEU A 685 -4.16 18.23 17.76
CA LEU A 685 -4.56 18.20 16.35
C LEU A 685 -5.70 17.21 16.08
N LYS A 686 -5.93 16.23 16.96
CA LYS A 686 -6.92 15.15 16.73
C LYS A 686 -8.38 15.59 16.82
N THR A 687 -8.64 16.81 17.29
CA THR A 687 -9.99 17.37 17.38
C THR A 687 -10.18 18.50 16.36
N LYS A 688 -11.28 18.46 15.63
CA LYS A 688 -11.72 19.52 14.71
C LYS A 688 -12.27 20.73 15.47
N PRO A 689 -12.29 21.94 14.89
CA PRO A 689 -12.89 23.14 15.48
C PRO A 689 -14.28 22.91 16.09
N ASP A 690 -15.12 22.14 15.40
CA ASP A 690 -16.49 21.83 15.80
C ASP A 690 -16.63 20.57 16.68
N GLY A 691 -15.51 19.96 17.08
CA GLY A 691 -15.44 18.90 18.08
C GLY A 691 -15.37 17.47 17.55
N GLY A 692 -15.47 17.25 16.24
CA GLY A 692 -15.33 15.92 15.64
C GLY A 692 -13.89 15.39 15.70
N ARG A 693 -13.74 14.08 15.82
CA ARG A 693 -12.43 13.39 15.75
C ARG A 693 -11.88 13.41 14.30
N ARG A 694 -10.60 13.75 14.13
CA ARG A 694 -9.84 13.61 12.87
C ARG A 694 -8.61 12.73 13.08
N GLN A 695 -8.12 12.03 12.07
CA GLN A 695 -6.91 11.22 12.13
C GLN A 695 -5.66 12.05 11.82
N VAL A 696 -4.60 11.89 12.62
CA VAL A 696 -3.32 12.61 12.45
C VAL A 696 -2.21 11.60 12.14
N ILE A 697 -1.67 11.66 10.93
CA ILE A 697 -0.77 10.63 10.37
C ILE A 697 0.61 11.25 10.11
N SER A 698 1.66 10.58 10.58
CA SER A 698 3.05 11.02 10.38
C SER A 698 3.61 10.53 9.05
N TYR A 699 4.29 11.39 8.30
CA TYR A 699 5.19 10.99 7.23
C TYR A 699 6.35 10.13 7.75
N LEU A 700 6.77 9.12 6.98
CA LEU A 700 7.98 8.35 7.19
C LEU A 700 8.49 7.75 5.87
N ALA A 701 9.65 8.20 5.41
CA ALA A 701 10.38 7.52 4.33
C ALA A 701 10.94 6.18 4.82
N ILE A 702 10.60 5.09 4.11
CA ILE A 702 11.11 3.75 4.43
C ILE A 702 11.93 3.12 3.30
N GLY A 703 11.76 3.60 2.06
CA GLY A 703 12.59 3.19 0.92
C GLY A 703 13.84 4.04 0.70
N THR A 704 13.95 5.19 1.40
CA THR A 704 15.11 6.08 1.32
C THR A 704 15.59 6.51 2.70
N ALA A 705 16.88 6.83 2.79
CA ALA A 705 17.46 7.58 3.88
C ALA A 705 17.49 9.07 3.52
N GLU A 706 17.09 9.91 4.47
CA GLU A 706 17.05 11.38 4.32
C GLU A 706 18.10 12.03 5.23
N GLN A 707 18.86 12.99 4.72
CA GLN A 707 19.97 13.61 5.47
C GLN A 707 19.55 14.35 6.74
N ASN A 708 18.30 14.82 6.77
CA ASN A 708 17.80 15.66 7.84
C ASN A 708 17.41 14.86 9.08
N ARG A 709 17.24 13.53 8.96
CA ARG A 709 16.66 12.69 10.01
C ARG A 709 17.65 12.36 11.14
N TRP A 710 17.09 12.12 12.32
CA TRP A 710 17.81 11.83 13.57
C TRP A 710 18.95 10.79 13.47
N TYR A 711 18.84 9.81 12.57
CA TYR A 711 19.82 8.73 12.39
C TYR A 711 20.98 9.10 11.46
N CYS A 712 20.85 10.15 10.63
CA CYS A 712 21.83 10.45 9.59
C CYS A 712 23.17 10.87 10.18
N GLN A 713 24.27 10.28 9.68
CA GLN A 713 25.64 10.54 10.15
C GLN A 713 26.41 11.50 9.24
N ASP A 714 27.40 12.24 9.78
CA ASP A 714 28.14 13.25 9.01
C ASP A 714 28.95 12.63 7.87
N ASP A 715 29.41 11.40 8.06
CA ASP A 715 30.15 10.65 7.07
C ASP A 715 29.28 10.05 5.97
N TRP A 716 27.95 10.18 6.03
CA TRP A 716 27.04 9.88 4.93
C TRP A 716 26.82 11.08 4.01
N ILE A 717 27.21 12.28 4.44
CA ILE A 717 26.94 13.53 3.74
C ILE A 717 28.15 13.92 2.88
N TRP A 718 27.89 14.34 1.66
CA TRP A 718 28.85 14.88 0.72
C TRP A 718 28.64 16.38 0.49
N VAL A 719 29.75 17.11 0.53
CA VAL A 719 29.85 18.52 0.14
C VAL A 719 31.12 18.65 -0.68
N ASP A 720 31.06 19.35 -1.82
CA ASP A 720 32.25 19.62 -2.61
C ASP A 720 33.26 20.43 -1.76
N PRO A 721 34.44 19.88 -1.44
CA PRO A 721 35.44 20.60 -0.65
C PRO A 721 35.94 21.87 -1.34
N LYS A 722 35.77 22.00 -2.66
CA LYS A 722 36.18 23.16 -3.46
C LYS A 722 35.07 24.20 -3.58
N ASN A 723 33.81 23.82 -3.37
CA ASN A 723 32.67 24.71 -3.31
C ASN A 723 31.84 24.38 -2.08
N LYS A 724 32.12 25.06 -0.96
CA LYS A 724 31.40 24.85 0.31
C LYS A 724 29.91 25.21 0.25
N ASN A 725 29.48 25.86 -0.83
CA ASN A 725 28.09 26.18 -1.11
C ASN A 725 27.45 25.15 -2.07
N SER A 726 28.12 24.04 -2.38
CA SER A 726 27.50 22.94 -3.13
C SER A 726 26.35 22.35 -2.33
N PHE A 727 25.34 21.86 -3.03
CA PHE A 727 24.26 21.07 -2.43
C PHE A 727 24.82 19.92 -1.60
N TYR A 728 24.25 19.74 -0.40
CA TYR A 728 24.55 18.61 0.45
C TYR A 728 23.92 17.37 -0.18
N SER A 729 24.73 16.39 -0.61
CA SER A 729 24.22 15.17 -1.23
C SER A 729 24.57 13.93 -0.42
N MET A 730 23.76 12.86 -0.50
CA MET A 730 24.11 11.61 0.15
C MET A 730 25.35 11.02 -0.55
N LYS A 731 26.22 10.36 0.22
CA LYS A 731 27.33 9.54 -0.31
C LYS A 731 26.79 8.20 -0.80
N ALA A 732 25.82 8.21 -1.70
CA ALA A 732 25.30 6.99 -2.31
C ALA A 732 26.04 6.69 -3.62
N GLY A 733 25.95 5.44 -4.09
CA GLY A 733 26.38 5.12 -5.44
C GLY A 733 25.52 5.85 -6.47
N LYS A 734 25.97 5.87 -7.72
CA LYS A 734 25.20 6.46 -8.82
C LYS A 734 25.07 5.45 -9.94
N VAL A 735 23.86 5.37 -10.51
CA VAL A 735 23.66 4.65 -11.76
C VAL A 735 23.86 5.63 -12.93
N ARG A 736 24.61 5.18 -13.93
CA ARG A 736 24.99 5.98 -15.11
C ARG A 736 24.75 5.20 -16.37
N GLU A 737 24.23 5.87 -17.39
CA GLU A 737 24.11 5.28 -18.71
C GLU A 737 25.49 5.10 -19.37
N ARG A 738 25.67 3.94 -20.03
CA ARG A 738 26.84 3.60 -20.83
C ARG A 738 26.41 2.90 -22.11
N GLY A 739 26.04 3.69 -23.11
CA GLY A 739 25.48 3.17 -24.35
C GLY A 739 24.05 2.68 -24.12
N ALA A 740 23.78 1.41 -24.40
CA ALA A 740 22.46 0.79 -24.15
C ALA A 740 22.34 0.15 -22.75
N ASN A 741 23.37 0.23 -21.90
CA ASN A 741 23.40 -0.40 -20.59
C ASN A 741 23.51 0.66 -19.49
N SER A 742 22.98 0.36 -18.31
CA SER A 742 23.24 1.11 -17.07
C SER A 742 24.39 0.49 -16.28
N ILE A 743 25.23 1.32 -15.69
CA ILE A 743 26.32 0.88 -14.81
C ILE A 743 26.17 1.53 -13.43
N TYR A 744 26.33 0.73 -12.38
CA TYR A 744 26.41 1.23 -11.02
C TYR A 744 27.86 1.61 -10.70
N VAL A 745 28.03 2.79 -10.10
CA VAL A 745 29.31 3.32 -9.64
C VAL A 745 29.17 3.64 -8.15
N PRO A 746 29.80 2.86 -7.25
CA PRO A 746 29.81 3.19 -5.83
C PRO A 746 30.37 4.58 -5.58
N PHE A 747 29.93 5.25 -4.51
CA PHE A 747 30.37 6.60 -4.18
C PHE A 747 31.91 6.73 -4.15
N MET A 748 32.59 5.77 -3.51
CA MET A 748 34.05 5.75 -3.38
C MET A 748 34.79 5.66 -4.72
N ASP A 749 34.13 5.14 -5.75
CA ASP A 749 34.68 5.05 -7.10
C ASP A 749 34.38 6.28 -7.97
N SER A 750 33.54 7.19 -7.50
CA SER A 750 33.21 8.43 -8.20
C SER A 750 34.44 9.35 -8.34
N ILE A 751 34.41 10.18 -9.40
CA ILE A 751 35.42 11.23 -9.61
C ILE A 751 35.42 12.20 -8.43
N SER A 752 34.24 12.52 -7.89
CA SER A 752 34.06 13.42 -6.75
C SER A 752 34.82 12.91 -5.52
N ALA A 753 34.60 11.66 -5.11
CA ALA A 753 35.29 11.05 -3.97
C ALA A 753 36.82 10.99 -4.20
N LYS A 754 37.25 10.52 -5.38
CA LYS A 754 38.68 10.40 -5.74
C LYS A 754 39.40 11.74 -5.76
N SER A 755 38.75 12.80 -6.24
CA SER A 755 39.34 14.13 -6.37
C SER A 755 39.45 14.91 -5.06
N ALA A 756 38.71 14.49 -4.04
CA ALA A 756 38.69 15.10 -2.71
C ALA A 756 39.52 14.35 -1.67
N GLU A 757 40.18 13.26 -2.06
CA GLU A 757 40.91 12.38 -1.13
C GLU A 757 40.03 11.89 0.03
N ASN A 758 38.72 11.70 -0.22
CA ASN A 758 37.77 11.22 0.80
C ASN A 758 38.03 9.72 1.08
N THR A 759 38.19 9.37 2.36
CA THR A 759 38.52 8.00 2.79
C THR A 759 37.43 7.32 3.63
N ALA A 760 36.32 8.00 3.91
CA ALA A 760 35.24 7.44 4.73
C ALA A 760 34.19 6.78 3.83
N GLU A 761 34.06 5.46 3.94
CA GLU A 761 33.09 4.68 3.17
C GLU A 761 31.70 4.79 3.81
N PRO A 762 30.66 5.12 3.01
CA PRO A 762 29.28 5.07 3.48
C PRO A 762 28.84 3.61 3.71
N PRO A 763 27.82 3.35 4.53
CA PRO A 763 27.22 2.02 4.62
C PRO A 763 26.78 1.53 3.23
N THR A 764 27.08 0.28 2.91
CA THR A 764 26.77 -0.28 1.58
C THR A 764 25.27 -0.45 1.31
N TRP A 765 24.46 -0.46 2.38
CA TRP A 765 23.01 -0.42 2.27
C TRP A 765 22.45 0.94 1.86
N LEU A 766 23.24 2.03 1.87
CA LEU A 766 22.92 3.28 1.13
C LEU A 766 23.22 3.03 -0.35
N ALA A 767 22.27 2.45 -1.07
CA ALA A 767 22.48 1.84 -2.38
C ALA A 767 22.86 2.88 -3.45
N PHE A 768 21.92 3.74 -3.83
CA PHE A 768 22.14 4.75 -4.87
C PHE A 768 21.36 6.03 -4.57
N ASP A 769 21.76 7.13 -5.22
CA ASP A 769 21.07 8.41 -5.09
C ASP A 769 19.63 8.33 -5.60
N PHE A 770 18.72 9.06 -4.96
CA PHE A 770 17.31 9.07 -5.37
C PHE A 770 17.11 9.83 -6.70
N GLY A 771 17.93 10.85 -6.95
CA GLY A 771 17.88 11.64 -8.17
C GLY A 771 18.56 13.00 -7.97
N ASP A 772 18.70 13.77 -9.06
CA ASP A 772 19.32 15.09 -8.99
C ASP A 772 18.40 16.13 -8.31
N ASP A 773 17.07 15.89 -8.25
CA ASP A 773 16.08 16.77 -7.60
C ASP A 773 15.97 16.56 -6.08
N TYR A 774 16.39 15.39 -5.59
CA TYR A 774 16.45 15.04 -4.16
C TYR A 774 17.86 14.54 -3.79
N PRO A 775 18.90 15.37 -3.98
CA PRO A 775 20.28 14.97 -3.69
C PRO A 775 20.49 14.62 -2.21
N GLU A 776 19.63 15.11 -1.32
CA GLU A 776 19.62 14.83 0.11
C GLU A 776 19.09 13.44 0.49
N GLU A 777 18.63 12.66 -0.48
CA GLU A 777 18.10 11.32 -0.28
C GLU A 777 18.93 10.25 -0.98
N ALA A 778 18.89 9.04 -0.39
CA ALA A 778 19.48 7.85 -0.99
C ALA A 778 18.53 6.68 -0.83
N VAL A 779 18.32 5.93 -1.92
CA VAL A 779 17.64 4.64 -1.89
C VAL A 779 18.44 3.68 -1.02
N VAL A 780 17.73 2.91 -0.19
CA VAL A 780 18.35 1.96 0.74
C VAL A 780 18.01 0.51 0.40
N GLN A 781 18.87 -0.40 0.82
CA GLN A 781 18.48 -1.80 0.99
C GLN A 781 17.60 -1.90 2.24
N TRP A 782 16.29 -1.69 2.11
CA TRP A 782 15.38 -1.60 3.26
C TRP A 782 15.33 -2.89 4.10
N TRP A 783 15.64 -4.04 3.50
CA TRP A 783 15.75 -5.32 4.22
C TRP A 783 17.02 -5.44 5.08
N HIS A 784 17.99 -4.54 4.94
CA HIS A 784 19.22 -4.59 5.70
C HIS A 784 18.96 -4.37 7.20
N LYS A 785 19.62 -5.17 8.05
CA LYS A 785 19.40 -5.16 9.51
C LYS A 785 19.52 -3.76 10.12
N ASP A 786 20.57 -3.02 9.76
CA ASP A 786 20.77 -1.66 10.28
C ASP A 786 19.60 -0.72 9.96
N TRP A 787 19.02 -0.82 8.75
CA TRP A 787 17.89 0.01 8.35
C TRP A 787 16.61 -0.41 9.08
N ARG A 788 16.38 -1.71 9.22
CA ARG A 788 15.30 -2.26 10.06
C ARG A 788 15.43 -1.80 11.52
N ASP A 789 16.64 -1.73 12.06
CA ASP A 789 16.89 -1.19 13.40
C ASP A 789 16.62 0.33 13.48
N ILE A 790 16.95 1.10 12.45
CA ILE A 790 16.65 2.54 12.37
C ILE A 790 15.13 2.76 12.35
N ILE A 791 14.40 2.03 11.52
CA ILE A 791 12.99 2.31 11.26
C ILE A 791 12.05 1.60 12.23
N ILE A 792 12.32 0.34 12.59
CA ILE A 792 11.40 -0.55 13.30
C ILE A 792 11.94 -0.92 14.69
N ASN A 793 13.06 -1.66 14.74
CA ASN A 793 13.43 -2.42 15.94
C ASN A 793 14.07 -1.57 17.05
N GLY A 794 14.65 -0.42 16.68
CA GLY A 794 15.46 0.40 17.58
C GLY A 794 16.81 -0.25 17.88
N GLY A 795 17.62 0.41 18.71
CA GLY A 795 18.90 -0.16 19.11
C GLY A 795 20.00 -0.06 18.04
N SER A 796 19.74 0.64 16.92
CA SER A 796 20.71 0.86 15.85
C SER A 796 22.03 1.43 16.36
N GLN A 797 23.11 1.12 15.63
CA GLN A 797 24.43 1.71 15.85
C GLN A 797 24.47 3.21 15.48
N TYR A 798 23.57 3.66 14.60
CA TYR A 798 23.47 5.06 14.17
C TYR A 798 22.57 5.82 15.13
N LYS A 799 23.20 6.44 16.13
CA LYS A 799 22.51 7.20 17.18
C LYS A 799 22.36 8.65 16.78
N HIS A 800 21.34 9.30 17.34
CA HIS A 800 21.21 10.75 17.27
C HIS A 800 22.48 11.42 17.79
N LYS A 801 23.11 12.27 16.96
CA LYS A 801 24.43 12.87 17.22
C LYS A 801 24.52 13.62 18.54
N THR A 802 23.51 14.43 18.85
CA THR A 802 23.47 15.27 20.05
C THR A 802 23.04 14.52 21.32
N THR A 803 22.00 13.69 21.24
CA THR A 803 21.38 13.07 22.42
C THR A 803 21.93 11.67 22.73
N GLY A 804 22.53 11.00 21.74
CA GLY A 804 22.96 9.60 21.83
C GLY A 804 21.80 8.60 21.82
N ASP A 805 20.59 9.05 21.48
CA ASP A 805 19.38 8.24 21.43
C ASP A 805 19.32 7.36 20.17
N ASN A 806 18.77 6.16 20.29
CA ASN A 806 18.61 5.20 19.19
C ASN A 806 17.26 4.46 19.21
N THR A 807 16.23 5.09 19.79
CA THR A 807 14.82 4.75 19.53
C THR A 807 14.54 4.82 18.02
N SER A 808 13.85 3.81 17.48
CA SER A 808 13.50 3.74 16.06
C SER A 808 12.52 4.83 15.63
N SER A 809 12.46 5.10 14.32
CA SER A 809 11.53 6.09 13.77
C SER A 809 10.07 5.77 14.09
N ILE A 810 9.64 4.51 13.96
CA ILE A 810 8.25 4.14 14.28
C ILE A 810 7.93 4.30 15.77
N ASP A 811 8.89 3.98 16.66
CA ASP A 811 8.69 4.13 18.10
C ASP A 811 8.59 5.59 18.51
N ARG A 812 9.36 6.49 17.87
CA ARG A 812 9.21 7.94 18.06
C ARG A 812 7.81 8.41 17.68
N ILE A 813 7.31 7.99 16.52
CA ILE A 813 5.98 8.37 16.02
C ILE A 813 4.87 7.88 16.96
N LEU A 814 4.99 6.64 17.47
CA LEU A 814 4.08 6.08 18.47
C LEU A 814 4.14 6.85 19.80
N GLU A 815 5.34 7.17 20.29
CA GLU A 815 5.54 7.94 21.53
C GLU A 815 5.01 9.38 21.42
N GLN A 816 5.08 9.99 20.24
CA GLN A 816 4.47 11.29 19.93
C GLN A 816 2.95 11.22 19.86
N GLY A 817 2.34 10.02 19.86
CA GLY A 817 0.90 9.85 19.87
C GLY A 817 0.22 10.07 18.52
N PHE A 818 0.92 9.90 17.40
CA PHE A 818 0.27 9.88 16.08
C PHE A 818 -0.72 8.72 15.96
N ASP A 819 -1.76 8.89 15.15
CA ASP A 819 -2.74 7.85 14.89
C ASP A 819 -2.27 6.83 13.85
N GLY A 820 -1.23 7.15 13.09
CA GLY A 820 -0.71 6.28 12.05
C GLY A 820 0.51 6.85 11.35
N VAL A 821 0.94 6.15 10.31
CA VAL A 821 2.09 6.52 9.49
C VAL A 821 1.76 6.44 7.99
N TYR A 822 2.30 7.38 7.23
CA TYR A 822 2.29 7.46 5.78
C TYR A 822 3.69 7.09 5.26
N LEU A 823 3.79 5.94 4.59
CA LEU A 823 5.04 5.29 4.20
C LEU A 823 5.46 5.73 2.80
N ASP A 824 6.53 6.50 2.73
CA ASP A 824 7.06 7.04 1.47
C ASP A 824 8.19 6.18 0.89
N ASN A 825 8.39 6.33 -0.43
CA ASN A 825 9.39 5.68 -1.27
C ASN A 825 9.31 4.15 -1.27
N ILE A 826 8.14 3.59 -0.99
CA ILE A 826 7.90 2.14 -1.02
C ILE A 826 7.91 1.55 -2.44
N ASP A 827 7.69 2.39 -3.46
CA ASP A 827 7.85 2.07 -4.88
C ASP A 827 9.31 1.96 -5.33
N SER A 828 10.29 2.37 -4.51
CA SER A 828 11.72 2.16 -4.78
C SER A 828 12.07 0.68 -5.05
N CYS A 829 11.22 -0.26 -4.63
CA CYS A 829 11.36 -1.69 -4.92
C CYS A 829 11.31 -2.07 -6.41
N ILE A 830 10.69 -1.23 -7.23
CA ILE A 830 10.59 -1.42 -8.68
C ILE A 830 11.52 -0.50 -9.49
N ASP A 831 12.41 0.25 -8.83
CA ASP A 831 13.39 1.08 -9.52
C ASP A 831 14.32 0.22 -10.41
N SER A 832 14.45 0.62 -11.68
CA SER A 832 15.33 -0.02 -12.66
C SER A 832 16.82 0.03 -12.27
N ASN A 833 17.24 1.00 -11.44
CA ASN A 833 18.61 1.17 -10.97
C ASN A 833 19.13 -0.05 -10.20
N TRP A 834 18.23 -0.81 -9.59
CA TRP A 834 18.58 -2.06 -8.91
C TRP A 834 19.26 -3.08 -9.82
N GLU A 835 18.93 -3.13 -11.11
CA GLU A 835 19.56 -4.10 -12.03
C GLU A 835 21.07 -3.84 -12.17
N ALA A 836 21.47 -2.57 -12.26
CA ALA A 836 22.86 -2.19 -12.34
C ALA A 836 23.59 -2.39 -11.00
N PHE A 837 22.89 -2.12 -9.88
CA PHE A 837 23.39 -2.34 -8.53
C PHE A 837 23.67 -3.82 -8.25
N ASP A 838 22.68 -4.69 -8.50
CA ASP A 838 22.77 -6.13 -8.29
C ASP A 838 23.88 -6.74 -9.16
N ALA A 839 23.94 -6.35 -10.44
CA ALA A 839 24.97 -6.80 -11.38
C ALA A 839 26.39 -6.41 -10.90
N TYR A 840 26.57 -5.18 -10.40
CA TYR A 840 27.85 -4.76 -9.87
C TYR A 840 28.27 -5.62 -8.67
N TRP A 841 27.40 -5.79 -7.67
CA TRP A 841 27.79 -6.52 -6.47
C TRP A 841 27.99 -8.01 -6.72
N LYS A 842 27.21 -8.59 -7.63
CA LYS A 842 27.43 -9.96 -8.12
C LYS A 842 28.83 -10.15 -8.71
N ASP A 843 29.31 -9.20 -9.50
CA ASP A 843 30.67 -9.20 -10.07
C ASP A 843 31.77 -8.97 -9.02
N HIS A 844 31.43 -8.42 -7.85
CA HIS A 844 32.35 -8.09 -6.76
C HIS A 844 32.27 -9.05 -5.56
N GLY A 845 31.59 -10.20 -5.71
CA GLY A 845 31.54 -11.26 -4.71
C GLY A 845 30.34 -11.22 -3.76
N GLY A 846 29.30 -10.47 -4.13
CA GLY A 846 28.09 -10.24 -3.34
C GLY A 846 28.07 -8.87 -2.68
N ILE A 847 26.89 -8.47 -2.21
CA ILE A 847 26.72 -7.27 -1.39
C ILE A 847 27.35 -7.54 -0.01
N PRO A 848 28.25 -6.70 0.50
CA PRO A 848 28.78 -6.79 1.85
C PRO A 848 27.67 -6.81 2.91
N GLU A 849 27.80 -7.69 3.91
CA GLU A 849 26.96 -7.73 5.11
C GLU A 849 27.16 -6.53 6.04
#